data_AF-A0A6F8ZJK2-F1
#
_entry.id   AF-A0A6F8ZJK2-F1
#
_cell.length_a   1.000
_cell.length_b   1.000
_cell.length_c   1.000
_cell.angle_alpha   90.00
_cell.angle_beta   90.00
_cell.angle_gamma   90.00
#
_symmetry.space_group_name_H-M   'P 1'
#
loop_
_entity.id
_entity.type
_entity.pdbx_description
1 polymer ?
#
loop_
_entity_poly.entity_id
_entity_poly.type
_entity_poly.pdbx_seq_one_letter_code
_entity_poly.pdbx_strand_id
1 'polypeptide(L)'
;MQTTRRGTAALAAGTLVLMLAGAVPATTADQGWNGVAQPPAYQERIFPPWSHGANDPATHQGLHFTVPEVDDMPDFHGDLNHPKLVIFVGGNYFFAMAPLVAAFEQEHPSLKGRIFYETLPPGILVKQMQDQDTITVGNLTFTVHPDVYAAGLRKVDGLIRAGMLQGPAVPYVTNDLAIMVPKGNPGHVTGLTDLGRPGLRLSMPNPAYEGVARQIEASLVKAGGPALEKEVYQTKVADGQTILTHIHHRQTPLYLMQGIAQAGVTWKSEAIFQEMAGHPISYIPIPARYNTTATYAAAVVKGARHPRAAEEWVHFLASPQALAIFERYGFKPVPPSKPDAGPVIPPFASSPVAFPVSPARDYLKTAATPGRHGILPDALGLPVSPVYFPGLAGWVEGRTTTSAPVWWFSKTGNTIPKYDGLVIRQSRVEGNTVVIPAGGLLYYASPARGELPLSASPEYILGKRYYFVNYDPHIYVKRNFTLPVGGSVVIGNQVYTLAVAHKTRVNPVPVLHWRTLGGFSIRPYPVSLRFEHPQAGVERNQPALDYLQGVIRSVDGNRSVTFASLTGTGVDHEWWSPDLAFNGYAAAGQVIPAGTAQVHVQAVDPKAGTVTVSLWQDGRRLATRVLGPLTHPQWLPEDSAQRARALWIDGSTEVEIAPNPVADEFQGSRVHLRVYGQVSELTSGQPALPFSRRFDYLGLVCPIGHHVGLMLYNPKPIVLRPGVPFRGPAGYFTLTVDRIAGRTVTYTLANPAEPAGVAYSRYTFTKQDGNIDTLGGQGRDIYGLIATLTATYGGNPAFAQDFLSQVWPGGNYRTGHGAPAPVTGS
;
A
#
# COMPACT_ATOMS: atom_id res chain seq x y z
N MET A 1 26.75 52.75 -63.97
CA MET A 1 28.16 53.20 -63.93
C MET A 1 28.76 52.63 -62.65
N GLN A 2 29.55 51.55 -62.68
CA GLN A 2 31.02 51.56 -62.78
C GLN A 2 31.61 52.77 -62.00
N THR A 3 32.49 52.65 -61.00
CA THR A 3 33.67 51.77 -60.85
C THR A 3 34.42 52.16 -59.55
N THR A 4 35.00 51.18 -58.83
CA THR A 4 36.38 51.11 -58.23
C THR A 4 37.02 52.33 -57.51
N ARG A 5 37.99 52.28 -56.59
CA ARG A 5 38.77 51.33 -55.75
C ARG A 5 39.80 52.20 -54.97
N ARG A 6 40.33 51.68 -53.85
CA ARG A 6 41.70 51.91 -53.25
C ARG A 6 41.96 53.29 -52.61
N GLY A 7 42.79 53.48 -51.58
CA GLY A 7 43.75 52.63 -50.84
C GLY A 7 44.28 53.44 -49.61
N THR A 8 44.57 52.81 -48.47
CA THR A 8 45.91 52.49 -47.90
C THR A 8 46.82 53.66 -47.47
N ALA A 9 47.17 53.71 -46.17
CA ALA A 9 48.52 53.94 -45.57
C ALA A 9 48.37 54.13 -44.02
N ALA A 10 48.86 53.21 -43.17
CA ALA A 10 50.20 53.17 -42.52
C ALA A 10 50.36 54.11 -41.30
N LEU A 11 51.23 53.91 -40.30
CA LEU A 11 51.72 52.80 -39.44
C LEU A 11 52.64 53.48 -38.37
N ALA A 12 52.93 52.79 -37.26
CA ALA A 12 54.04 52.99 -36.29
C ALA A 12 53.84 54.02 -35.13
N ALA A 13 54.32 53.84 -33.89
CA ALA A 13 55.06 52.77 -33.18
C ALA A 13 55.12 53.10 -31.65
N GLY A 14 55.44 52.11 -30.78
CA GLY A 14 56.13 52.38 -29.49
C GLY A 14 55.88 51.47 -28.25
N THR A 15 56.52 50.28 -28.21
CA THR A 15 57.35 49.65 -27.11
C THR A 15 56.97 49.77 -25.59
N LEU A 16 56.60 48.67 -24.87
CA LEU A 16 57.34 47.73 -23.97
C LEU A 16 57.93 48.32 -22.64
N VAL A 17 57.59 47.87 -21.39
CA VAL A 17 58.13 46.70 -20.63
C VAL A 17 57.40 46.48 -19.25
N LEU A 18 57.32 45.18 -18.85
CA LEU A 18 57.05 44.42 -17.58
C LEU A 18 57.15 45.12 -16.18
N MET A 19 56.63 44.64 -15.01
CA MET A 19 55.75 43.56 -14.51
C MET A 19 55.50 43.81 -12.98
N LEU A 20 54.29 43.49 -12.45
CA LEU A 20 53.97 42.68 -11.23
C LEU A 20 52.70 43.11 -10.45
N ALA A 21 51.77 42.14 -10.37
CA ALA A 21 50.80 41.80 -9.31
C ALA A 21 49.79 42.84 -8.76
N GLY A 22 48.49 42.53 -8.93
CA GLY A 22 47.44 42.91 -7.97
C GLY A 22 46.09 43.33 -8.60
N ALA A 23 45.05 42.56 -8.28
CA ALA A 23 43.62 42.85 -8.42
C ALA A 23 42.98 42.79 -9.82
N VAL A 24 42.09 41.80 -9.99
CA VAL A 24 41.07 41.71 -11.04
C VAL A 24 39.95 42.71 -10.74
N PRO A 25 39.50 43.56 -11.69
CA PRO A 25 38.15 44.10 -11.66
C PRO A 25 37.25 43.39 -12.68
N ALA A 26 35.99 43.29 -12.27
CA ALA A 26 34.87 42.61 -12.90
C ALA A 26 34.72 42.82 -14.41
N THR A 27 34.39 41.74 -15.09
CA THR A 27 33.87 41.71 -16.45
C THR A 27 32.63 42.59 -16.56
N THR A 28 32.67 43.54 -17.49
CA THR A 28 31.50 44.29 -17.95
C THR A 28 30.45 43.34 -18.52
N ALA A 29 29.23 43.41 -18.00
CA ALA A 29 28.08 42.69 -18.53
C ALA A 29 27.81 43.14 -19.97
N ASP A 30 27.65 42.15 -20.85
CA ASP A 30 27.32 42.32 -22.26
C ASP A 30 26.03 43.15 -22.41
N GLN A 31 26.12 44.24 -23.17
CA GLN A 31 25.01 45.15 -23.43
C GLN A 31 24.11 44.50 -24.48
N GLY A 32 22.96 44.00 -24.02
CA GLY A 32 22.00 43.22 -24.78
C GLY A 32 21.75 43.65 -26.22
N TRP A 33 21.58 42.65 -27.06
CA TRP A 33 21.32 42.71 -28.48
C TRP A 33 20.09 43.57 -28.86
N ASN A 34 20.25 44.46 -29.85
CA ASN A 34 19.23 45.42 -30.33
C ASN A 34 18.64 45.05 -31.72
N GLY A 35 18.47 43.76 -32.01
CA GLY A 35 17.92 43.29 -33.30
C GLY A 35 16.45 42.87 -33.20
N VAL A 36 15.65 43.19 -34.24
CA VAL A 36 14.33 42.57 -34.42
C VAL A 36 14.55 41.11 -34.83
N ALA A 37 14.35 40.18 -33.89
CA ALA A 37 14.47 38.75 -34.13
C ALA A 37 13.32 38.22 -35.01
N GLN A 38 13.68 37.63 -36.14
CA GLN A 38 12.93 36.53 -36.75
C GLN A 38 13.28 35.24 -35.98
N PRO A 39 12.39 34.23 -35.88
CA PRO A 39 12.79 32.90 -35.42
C PRO A 39 14.01 32.45 -36.23
N PRO A 40 15.00 31.74 -35.65
CA PRO A 40 16.14 31.27 -36.42
C PRO A 40 15.63 30.43 -37.58
N ALA A 41 15.84 30.93 -38.81
CA ALA A 41 15.78 30.07 -39.96
C ALA A 41 16.97 29.13 -39.81
N TYR A 42 16.72 27.84 -39.56
CA TYR A 42 17.76 26.82 -39.53
C TYR A 42 18.67 26.99 -40.75
N GLN A 43 19.87 27.53 -40.54
CA GLN A 43 20.83 27.74 -41.60
C GLN A 43 21.64 26.45 -41.71
N GLU A 44 21.07 25.45 -42.38
CA GLU A 44 21.66 24.14 -42.64
C GLU A 44 23.13 24.20 -43.14
N ARG A 45 23.51 25.33 -43.75
CA ARG A 45 24.83 25.64 -44.30
C ARG A 45 25.95 25.86 -43.27
N ILE A 46 25.63 26.12 -42.00
CA ILE A 46 26.61 26.37 -40.92
C ILE A 46 26.77 25.19 -39.94
N PHE A 47 25.90 24.19 -40.04
CA PHE A 47 26.06 22.91 -39.34
C PHE A 47 26.66 21.87 -40.31
N PRO A 48 27.28 20.79 -39.82
CA PRO A 48 27.62 19.65 -40.68
C PRO A 48 26.37 19.20 -41.46
N PRO A 49 26.49 18.76 -42.72
CA PRO A 49 25.34 18.27 -43.49
C PRO A 49 24.84 16.96 -42.86
N TRP A 50 23.92 17.08 -41.91
CA TRP A 50 23.25 15.96 -41.29
C TRP A 50 22.44 15.21 -42.36
N SER A 51 22.50 13.89 -42.36
CA SER A 51 21.83 13.05 -43.37
C SER A 51 20.32 13.01 -43.26
N HIS A 52 19.69 13.73 -42.33
CA HIS A 52 18.24 13.71 -42.08
C HIS A 52 17.66 12.29 -41.95
N GLY A 53 18.36 11.41 -41.24
CA GLY A 53 17.96 10.01 -41.10
C GLY A 53 18.35 9.11 -42.28
N ALA A 54 18.84 9.64 -43.42
CA ALA A 54 19.18 8.84 -44.61
C ALA A 54 20.34 7.86 -44.39
N ASN A 55 21.15 8.07 -43.35
CA ASN A 55 22.23 7.16 -42.96
C ASN A 55 21.86 6.27 -41.76
N ASP A 56 20.61 6.30 -41.27
CA ASP A 56 20.14 5.34 -40.26
C ASP A 56 19.92 3.99 -40.95
N PRO A 57 20.73 2.96 -40.66
CA PRO A 57 20.61 1.66 -41.31
C PRO A 57 19.46 0.81 -40.74
N ALA A 58 18.73 1.29 -39.73
CA ALA A 58 17.60 0.58 -39.16
C ALA A 58 16.51 0.36 -40.22
N THR A 59 16.15 -0.90 -40.46
CA THR A 59 15.09 -1.29 -41.40
C THR A 59 13.68 -1.00 -40.86
N HIS A 60 13.57 -0.70 -39.56
CA HIS A 60 12.34 -0.31 -38.88
C HIS A 60 12.63 0.91 -37.99
N GLN A 61 12.28 2.10 -38.47
CA GLN A 61 12.31 3.35 -37.70
C GLN A 61 11.01 3.48 -36.89
N GLY A 62 11.11 4.00 -35.67
CA GLY A 62 9.96 4.20 -34.77
C GLY A 62 9.46 5.64 -34.77
N LEU A 63 9.07 6.15 -33.59
CA LEU A 63 8.66 7.55 -33.45
C LEU A 63 9.85 8.51 -33.73
N HIS A 64 9.75 9.33 -34.76
CA HIS A 64 10.76 10.34 -35.08
C HIS A 64 10.69 11.55 -34.12
N PHE A 65 11.81 11.88 -33.49
CA PHE A 65 11.97 13.01 -32.58
C PHE A 65 13.28 13.76 -32.90
N THR A 66 13.22 14.83 -33.71
CA THR A 66 14.41 15.55 -34.24
C THR A 66 14.12 17.05 -34.44
N VAL A 67 14.85 17.95 -33.74
CA VAL A 67 14.83 19.42 -33.99
C VAL A 67 16.22 20.02 -33.77
N PRO A 68 16.89 20.56 -34.81
CA PRO A 68 18.32 20.91 -34.81
C PRO A 68 18.88 21.76 -33.65
N GLU A 69 18.11 22.68 -33.05
CA GLU A 69 18.60 23.50 -31.92
C GLU A 69 18.42 22.84 -30.53
N VAL A 70 17.75 21.68 -30.46
CA VAL A 70 17.53 20.87 -29.26
C VAL A 70 17.88 19.40 -29.53
N ASP A 71 18.52 19.13 -30.68
CA ASP A 71 18.85 17.82 -31.27
C ASP A 71 20.13 17.25 -30.69
N ASP A 72 20.16 17.17 -29.37
CA ASP A 72 21.27 16.55 -28.71
C ASP A 72 20.69 15.45 -27.81
N MET A 73 21.43 14.34 -27.69
CA MET A 73 21.06 13.23 -26.80
C MET A 73 20.86 13.57 -25.30
N PRO A 74 21.02 14.80 -24.74
CA PRO A 74 20.60 15.19 -23.39
C PRO A 74 19.26 14.71 -22.85
N ASP A 75 18.30 14.29 -23.66
CA ASP A 75 17.03 13.75 -23.14
C ASP A 75 17.07 12.27 -22.76
N PHE A 76 18.13 11.57 -23.17
CA PHE A 76 18.36 10.15 -22.95
C PHE A 76 19.54 9.97 -22.01
N HIS A 77 19.32 9.28 -20.89
CA HIS A 77 20.34 9.11 -19.86
C HIS A 77 20.46 7.65 -19.45
N GLY A 78 21.70 7.15 -19.33
CA GLY A 78 22.00 5.80 -18.86
C GLY A 78 22.56 4.88 -19.94
N ASP A 79 22.67 3.59 -19.62
CA ASP A 79 23.12 2.54 -20.54
C ASP A 79 21.91 1.72 -21.03
N LEU A 80 21.75 1.64 -22.35
CA LEU A 80 20.72 0.81 -22.99
C LEU A 80 21.06 -0.69 -22.95
N ASN A 81 22.32 -1.05 -22.68
CA ASN A 81 22.75 -2.42 -22.53
C ASN A 81 22.46 -2.92 -21.10
N HIS A 82 21.39 -3.69 -20.95
CA HIS A 82 20.96 -4.31 -19.68
C HIS A 82 20.59 -3.33 -18.55
N PRO A 83 19.71 -2.33 -18.78
CA PRO A 83 19.16 -1.53 -17.69
C PRO A 83 18.38 -2.43 -16.72
N LYS A 84 18.43 -2.12 -15.43
CA LYS A 84 17.64 -2.76 -14.36
C LYS A 84 16.43 -1.95 -13.91
N LEU A 85 16.29 -0.74 -14.47
CA LEU A 85 15.16 0.14 -14.28
C LEU A 85 15.10 1.13 -15.45
N VAL A 86 13.96 1.18 -16.15
CA VAL A 86 13.69 2.09 -17.26
C VAL A 86 12.53 3.02 -16.89
N ILE A 87 12.76 4.34 -16.88
CA ILE A 87 11.77 5.33 -16.44
C ILE A 87 11.40 6.26 -17.59
N PHE A 88 10.12 6.26 -17.98
CA PHE A 88 9.55 7.25 -18.89
C PHE A 88 8.88 8.35 -18.08
N VAL A 89 9.39 9.57 -18.19
CA VAL A 89 8.94 10.69 -17.38
C VAL A 89 8.61 11.90 -18.25
N GLY A 90 7.46 12.53 -17.98
CA GLY A 90 7.11 13.79 -18.62
C GLY A 90 8.18 14.85 -18.36
N GLY A 91 8.70 15.47 -19.41
CA GLY A 91 9.82 16.42 -19.40
C GLY A 91 9.72 17.68 -18.54
N ASN A 92 8.67 17.84 -17.74
CA ASN A 92 8.36 19.04 -16.97
C ASN A 92 9.25 19.20 -15.70
N TYR A 93 10.04 18.19 -15.36
CA TYR A 93 10.97 18.20 -14.22
C TYR A 93 12.29 17.48 -14.50
N PHE A 94 12.77 17.50 -15.75
CA PHE A 94 14.01 16.84 -16.19
C PHE A 94 15.21 17.14 -15.28
N PHE A 95 15.35 18.39 -14.84
CA PHE A 95 16.43 18.84 -13.94
C PHE A 95 16.41 18.18 -12.55
N ALA A 96 15.29 17.62 -12.11
CA ALA A 96 15.19 16.90 -10.85
C ALA A 96 15.62 15.42 -10.98
N MET A 97 15.67 14.86 -12.19
CA MET A 97 15.94 13.44 -12.39
C MET A 97 17.35 13.03 -11.94
N ALA A 98 18.38 13.80 -12.29
CA ALA A 98 19.76 13.48 -11.88
C ALA A 98 19.94 13.36 -10.35
N PRO A 99 19.52 14.34 -9.52
CA PRO A 99 19.61 14.19 -8.06
C PRO A 99 18.67 13.11 -7.51
N LEU A 100 17.50 12.87 -8.11
CA LEU A 100 16.60 11.78 -7.71
C LEU A 100 17.22 10.40 -7.96
N VAL A 101 17.80 10.19 -9.14
CA VAL A 101 18.51 8.95 -9.49
C VAL A 101 19.70 8.73 -8.57
N ALA A 102 20.52 9.77 -8.33
CA ALA A 102 21.66 9.65 -7.42
C ALA A 102 21.23 9.30 -5.98
N ALA A 103 20.13 9.88 -5.49
CA ALA A 103 19.57 9.54 -4.19
C ALA A 103 19.02 8.10 -4.15
N PHE A 104 18.31 7.68 -5.19
CA PHE A 104 17.78 6.32 -5.28
C PHE A 104 18.87 5.26 -5.38
N GLU A 105 19.94 5.52 -6.13
CA GLU A 105 21.10 4.62 -6.21
C GLU A 105 21.84 4.48 -4.87
N GLN A 106 21.77 5.48 -3.98
CA GLN A 106 22.31 5.37 -2.62
C GLN A 106 21.49 4.40 -1.77
N GLU A 107 20.16 4.43 -1.90
CA GLU A 107 19.24 3.49 -1.24
C GLU A 107 19.30 2.09 -1.87
N HIS A 108 19.59 2.01 -3.18
CA HIS A 108 19.64 0.78 -3.98
C HIS A 108 20.97 0.63 -4.75
N PRO A 109 22.10 0.33 -4.07
CA PRO A 109 23.43 0.28 -4.70
C PRO A 109 23.55 -0.71 -5.86
N SER A 110 22.69 -1.74 -5.91
CA SER A 110 22.65 -2.75 -6.97
C SER A 110 22.14 -2.22 -8.32
N LEU A 111 21.53 -1.03 -8.33
CA LEU A 111 21.03 -0.31 -9.50
C LEU A 111 22.02 0.74 -10.03
N LYS A 112 23.11 1.01 -9.30
CA LYS A 112 24.08 2.04 -9.67
C LYS A 112 24.62 1.85 -11.08
N GLY A 113 24.45 2.86 -11.93
CA GLY A 113 24.85 2.84 -13.34
C GLY A 113 24.00 1.94 -14.23
N ARG A 114 22.83 1.49 -13.76
CA ARG A 114 21.91 0.59 -14.48
C ARG A 114 20.48 1.13 -14.58
N ILE A 115 20.31 2.43 -14.39
CA ILE A 115 19.03 3.13 -14.55
C ILE A 115 19.09 3.90 -15.87
N PHE A 116 18.08 3.69 -16.71
CA PHE A 116 17.86 4.46 -17.93
C PHE A 116 16.59 5.29 -17.78
N TYR A 117 16.60 6.54 -18.24
CA TYR A 117 15.39 7.36 -18.23
C TYR A 117 15.29 8.32 -19.41
N GLU A 118 14.05 8.59 -19.83
CA GLU A 118 13.68 9.52 -20.89
C GLU A 118 12.81 10.64 -20.35
N THR A 119 13.07 11.88 -20.77
CA THR A 119 12.34 13.08 -20.29
C THR A 119 11.47 13.74 -21.37
N LEU A 120 10.84 12.96 -22.25
CA LEU A 120 10.06 13.46 -23.40
C LEU A 120 8.66 13.98 -23.00
N PRO A 121 7.95 14.72 -23.88
CA PRO A 121 6.57 15.11 -23.60
C PRO A 121 5.67 13.88 -23.35
N PRO A 122 4.73 13.90 -22.38
CA PRO A 122 3.88 12.75 -22.06
C PRO A 122 3.10 12.17 -23.27
N GLY A 123 2.70 13.02 -24.22
CA GLY A 123 2.02 12.56 -25.43
C GLY A 123 2.95 11.78 -26.37
N ILE A 124 4.22 12.14 -26.43
CA ILE A 124 5.26 11.49 -27.24
C ILE A 124 5.65 10.15 -26.61
N LEU A 125 5.88 10.11 -25.29
CA LEU A 125 6.14 8.86 -24.56
C LEU A 125 5.03 7.82 -24.77
N VAL A 126 3.77 8.24 -24.74
CA VAL A 126 2.63 7.33 -25.01
C VAL A 126 2.65 6.82 -26.45
N LYS A 127 2.97 7.68 -27.43
CA LYS A 127 3.09 7.25 -28.84
C LYS A 127 4.22 6.25 -29.02
N GLN A 128 5.37 6.46 -28.38
CA GLN A 128 6.49 5.51 -28.39
C GLN A 128 6.07 4.17 -27.78
N MET A 129 5.39 4.17 -26.62
CA MET A 129 4.86 2.93 -26.02
C MET A 129 3.86 2.20 -26.93
N GLN A 130 3.07 2.95 -27.71
CA GLN A 130 2.14 2.38 -28.69
C GLN A 130 2.86 1.85 -29.92
N ASP A 131 3.98 2.46 -30.28
CA ASP A 131 4.87 2.08 -31.38
C ASP A 131 5.97 1.11 -30.92
N GLN A 132 5.56 0.09 -30.16
CA GLN A 132 6.42 -1.00 -29.70
C GLN A 132 7.67 -0.54 -28.95
N ASP A 133 7.56 0.55 -28.19
CA ASP A 133 8.61 1.15 -27.37
C ASP A 133 9.87 1.59 -28.16
N THR A 134 9.71 1.87 -29.46
CA THR A 134 10.80 2.22 -30.38
C THR A 134 10.80 3.72 -30.72
N ILE A 135 11.97 4.33 -30.70
CA ILE A 135 12.16 5.76 -31.00
C ILE A 135 13.35 5.96 -31.94
N THR A 136 13.23 6.98 -32.81
CA THR A 136 14.26 7.40 -33.76
C THR A 136 14.61 8.87 -33.52
N VAL A 137 15.88 9.12 -33.21
CA VAL A 137 16.44 10.47 -32.92
C VAL A 137 17.61 10.71 -33.86
N GLY A 138 17.47 11.69 -34.75
CA GLY A 138 18.46 11.95 -35.80
C GLY A 138 18.68 10.71 -36.66
N ASN A 139 19.86 10.09 -36.55
CA ASN A 139 20.23 8.86 -37.26
C ASN A 139 20.30 7.61 -36.36
N LEU A 140 19.76 7.67 -35.13
CA LEU A 140 19.78 6.57 -34.17
C LEU A 140 18.37 6.07 -33.89
N THR A 141 18.12 4.79 -34.17
CA THR A 141 16.89 4.08 -33.78
C THR A 141 17.18 3.04 -32.71
N PHE A 142 16.39 3.02 -31.63
CA PHE A 142 16.49 2.00 -30.58
C PHE A 142 15.13 1.70 -29.92
N THR A 143 15.05 0.54 -29.27
CA THR A 143 13.87 0.06 -28.57
C THR A 143 14.17 -0.14 -27.09
N VAL A 144 13.35 0.43 -26.21
CA VAL A 144 13.52 0.28 -24.76
C VAL A 144 12.17 0.23 -24.05
N HIS A 145 11.86 -0.89 -23.41
CA HIS A 145 10.56 -1.08 -22.74
C HIS A 145 10.56 -0.39 -21.37
N PRO A 146 9.62 0.53 -21.08
CA PRO A 146 9.59 1.24 -19.80
C PRO A 146 9.10 0.36 -18.66
N ASP A 147 9.69 0.54 -17.48
CA ASP A 147 9.22 -0.06 -16.24
C ASP A 147 8.28 0.89 -15.47
N VAL A 148 8.52 2.20 -15.57
CA VAL A 148 7.76 3.26 -14.92
C VAL A 148 7.28 4.30 -15.94
N TYR A 149 6.06 4.78 -15.77
CA TYR A 149 5.56 5.97 -16.46
C TYR A 149 5.13 7.05 -15.45
N ALA A 150 5.66 8.27 -15.59
CA ALA A 150 5.36 9.40 -14.72
C ALA A 150 4.91 10.65 -15.51
N ALA A 151 3.77 11.24 -15.14
CA ALA A 151 3.21 12.42 -15.79
C ALA A 151 2.20 13.13 -14.87
N GLY A 152 1.40 14.06 -15.42
CA GLY A 152 0.26 14.61 -14.68
C GLY A 152 -0.78 13.53 -14.33
N LEU A 153 -1.32 13.57 -13.11
CA LEU A 153 -2.23 12.56 -12.53
C LEU A 153 -3.35 12.12 -13.48
N ARG A 154 -4.05 13.07 -14.10
CA ARG A 154 -5.15 12.76 -15.06
C ARG A 154 -4.71 11.90 -16.24
N LYS A 155 -3.47 12.06 -16.71
CA LYS A 155 -2.92 11.26 -17.81
C LYS A 155 -2.58 9.86 -17.32
N VAL A 156 -1.92 9.73 -16.17
CA VAL A 156 -1.58 8.44 -15.54
C VAL A 156 -2.85 7.63 -15.28
N ASP A 157 -3.87 8.23 -14.66
CA ASP A 157 -5.18 7.58 -14.45
C ASP A 157 -5.84 7.13 -15.76
N GLY A 158 -5.71 7.94 -16.81
CA GLY A 158 -6.20 7.59 -18.13
C GLY A 158 -5.53 6.34 -18.71
N LEU A 159 -4.21 6.22 -18.56
CA LEU A 159 -3.44 5.07 -19.04
C LEU A 159 -3.65 3.81 -18.17
N ILE A 160 -3.89 3.98 -16.86
CA ILE A 160 -4.33 2.89 -15.98
C ILE A 160 -5.69 2.34 -16.46
N ARG A 161 -6.66 3.23 -16.75
CA ARG A 161 -7.97 2.83 -17.30
C ARG A 161 -7.85 2.14 -18.67
N ALA A 162 -6.91 2.57 -19.49
CA ALA A 162 -6.61 1.96 -20.78
C ALA A 162 -5.84 0.63 -20.65
N GLY A 163 -5.47 0.20 -19.44
CA GLY A 163 -4.75 -1.05 -19.20
C GLY A 163 -3.27 -1.03 -19.61
N MET A 164 -2.69 0.15 -19.87
CA MET A 164 -1.27 0.33 -20.20
C MET A 164 -0.39 0.41 -18.95
N LEU A 165 -0.94 0.91 -17.84
CA LEU A 165 -0.23 1.03 -16.55
C LEU A 165 -0.95 0.24 -15.46
N GLN A 166 -0.20 -0.19 -14.46
CA GLN A 166 -0.69 -0.84 -13.25
C GLN A 166 -1.11 0.22 -12.24
N GLY A 167 -2.36 0.16 -11.77
CA GLY A 167 -2.87 1.10 -10.77
C GLY A 167 -2.66 0.60 -9.33
N PRO A 168 -2.69 1.50 -8.34
CA PRO A 168 -3.04 2.92 -8.45
C PRO A 168 -1.88 3.83 -8.90
N ALA A 169 -2.21 5.00 -9.43
CA ALA A 169 -1.24 6.08 -9.59
C ALA A 169 -0.77 6.55 -8.20
N VAL A 170 0.50 6.92 -8.09
CA VAL A 170 1.10 7.50 -6.87
C VAL A 170 1.38 8.97 -7.11
N PRO A 171 0.54 9.89 -6.58
CA PRO A 171 0.81 11.33 -6.62
C PRO A 171 1.94 11.69 -5.65
N TYR A 172 2.87 12.56 -6.06
CA TYR A 172 4.02 12.93 -5.21
C TYR A 172 4.23 14.44 -5.05
N VAL A 173 4.18 15.22 -6.14
CA VAL A 173 4.31 16.69 -6.07
C VAL A 173 3.26 17.45 -6.86
N THR A 174 3.09 18.71 -6.51
CA THR A 174 2.32 19.71 -7.26
C THR A 174 3.21 20.80 -7.81
N ASN A 175 2.74 21.42 -8.89
CA ASN A 175 3.41 22.53 -9.54
C ASN A 175 2.38 23.56 -10.02
N ASP A 176 2.77 24.83 -10.03
CA ASP A 176 1.95 25.95 -10.44
C ASP A 176 2.50 26.53 -11.76
N LEU A 177 1.70 27.26 -12.52
CA LEU A 177 2.19 28.00 -13.68
C LEU A 177 2.87 29.31 -13.24
N ALA A 178 3.82 29.77 -14.06
CA ALA A 178 4.42 31.11 -13.96
C ALA A 178 4.57 31.72 -15.36
N ILE A 179 4.64 33.04 -15.42
CA ILE A 179 5.00 33.76 -16.65
C ILE A 179 6.51 33.98 -16.62
N MET A 180 7.25 33.34 -17.50
CA MET A 180 8.69 33.54 -17.66
C MET A 180 8.92 34.76 -18.57
N VAL A 181 9.88 35.61 -18.19
CA VAL A 181 10.25 36.84 -18.91
C VAL A 181 11.77 37.01 -18.90
N PRO A 182 12.36 37.80 -19.81
CA PRO A 182 13.76 38.20 -19.68
C PRO A 182 13.99 38.99 -18.39
N LYS A 183 15.20 38.92 -17.83
CA LYS A 183 15.58 39.65 -16.62
C LYS A 183 15.31 41.15 -16.80
N GLY A 184 14.73 41.78 -15.77
CA GLY A 184 14.30 43.18 -15.83
C GLY A 184 12.95 43.40 -16.52
N ASN A 185 12.34 42.36 -17.10
CA ASN A 185 11.00 42.38 -17.68
C ASN A 185 10.77 43.55 -18.66
N PRO A 186 11.53 43.64 -19.76
CA PRO A 186 11.42 44.73 -20.74
C PRO A 186 10.05 44.76 -21.43
N GLY A 187 9.34 43.63 -21.42
CA GLY A 187 7.96 43.55 -21.89
C GLY A 187 6.95 44.18 -20.93
N HIS A 188 7.33 44.65 -19.73
CA HIS A 188 6.42 45.19 -18.72
C HIS A 188 5.21 44.28 -18.45
N VAL A 189 5.43 42.97 -18.38
CA VAL A 189 4.37 41.99 -18.11
C VAL A 189 4.13 41.93 -16.61
N THR A 190 2.89 42.03 -16.16
CA THR A 190 2.52 42.01 -14.74
C THR A 190 1.56 40.86 -14.41
N GLY A 191 0.90 40.29 -15.42
CA GLY A 191 0.00 39.15 -15.25
C GLY A 191 -0.51 38.59 -16.57
N LEU A 192 -1.42 37.62 -16.48
CA LEU A 192 -1.93 36.89 -17.64
C LEU A 192 -2.70 37.77 -18.64
N THR A 193 -3.36 38.83 -18.18
CA THR A 193 -4.09 39.77 -19.04
C THR A 193 -3.17 40.53 -19.99
N ASP A 194 -1.93 40.80 -19.58
CA ASP A 194 -0.95 41.50 -20.41
C ASP A 194 -0.51 40.70 -21.64
N LEU A 195 -0.71 39.37 -21.62
CA LEU A 195 -0.37 38.49 -22.73
C LEU A 195 -1.23 38.78 -23.97
N GLY A 196 -2.43 39.34 -23.79
CA GLY A 196 -3.29 39.78 -24.89
C GLY A 196 -2.91 41.15 -25.49
N ARG A 197 -1.89 41.85 -24.96
CA ARG A 197 -1.54 43.18 -25.49
C ARG A 197 -1.02 43.07 -26.93
N PRO A 198 -1.44 43.98 -27.83
CA PRO A 198 -0.89 44.07 -29.18
C PRO A 198 0.64 44.25 -29.16
N GLY A 199 1.36 43.57 -30.05
CA GLY A 199 2.81 43.72 -30.22
C GLY A 199 3.69 43.02 -29.19
N LEU A 200 3.12 42.47 -28.10
CA LEU A 200 3.87 41.62 -27.17
C LEU A 200 4.12 40.24 -27.81
N ARG A 201 5.38 39.84 -27.98
CA ARG A 201 5.77 38.55 -28.56
C ARG A 201 5.79 37.44 -27.50
N LEU A 202 5.15 36.31 -27.79
CA LEU A 202 4.95 35.22 -26.84
C LEU A 202 5.58 33.91 -27.32
N SER A 203 6.03 33.10 -26.36
CA SER A 203 6.32 31.67 -26.55
C SER A 203 5.34 30.84 -25.72
N MET A 204 4.51 30.04 -26.40
CA MET A 204 3.43 29.28 -25.74
C MET A 204 3.54 27.78 -26.03
N PRO A 205 3.24 26.90 -25.06
CA PRO A 205 3.25 25.45 -25.29
C PRO A 205 2.24 25.04 -26.36
N ASN A 206 2.61 24.09 -27.24
CA ASN A 206 1.72 23.68 -28.33
C ASN A 206 0.61 22.74 -27.82
N PRO A 207 -0.69 23.11 -27.97
CA PRO A 207 -1.80 22.33 -27.46
C PRO A 207 -1.97 20.95 -28.12
N ALA A 208 -1.37 20.71 -29.29
CA ALA A 208 -1.49 19.44 -30.01
C ALA A 208 -0.83 18.25 -29.26
N TYR A 209 0.24 18.49 -28.50
CA TYR A 209 0.99 17.43 -27.82
C TYR A 209 1.49 17.81 -26.43
N GLU A 210 1.48 19.08 -26.05
CA GLU A 210 1.94 19.53 -24.74
C GLU A 210 0.78 19.66 -23.75
N GLY A 211 0.78 18.74 -22.79
CA GLY A 211 -0.31 18.63 -21.83
C GLY A 211 -0.55 19.88 -20.98
N VAL A 212 0.44 20.77 -20.85
CA VAL A 212 0.41 22.03 -20.08
C VAL A 212 -0.41 23.14 -20.74
N ALA A 213 -0.57 23.13 -22.07
CA ALA A 213 -1.30 24.15 -22.80
C ALA A 213 -2.75 24.29 -22.29
N ARG A 214 -3.41 23.18 -21.97
CA ARG A 214 -4.78 23.18 -21.41
C ARG A 214 -4.91 23.90 -20.07
N GLN A 215 -3.89 23.81 -19.21
CA GLN A 215 -3.87 24.51 -17.93
C GLN A 215 -3.66 26.01 -18.15
N ILE A 216 -2.88 26.37 -19.15
CA ILE A 216 -2.62 27.76 -19.53
C ILE A 216 -3.88 28.38 -20.13
N GLU A 217 -4.55 27.71 -21.09
CA GLU A 217 -5.85 28.10 -21.64
C GLU A 217 -6.87 28.34 -20.51
N ALA A 218 -7.00 27.39 -19.58
CA ALA A 218 -7.89 27.55 -18.42
C ALA A 218 -7.51 28.76 -17.54
N SER A 219 -6.22 29.03 -17.36
CA SER A 219 -5.73 30.18 -16.61
C SER A 219 -5.96 31.51 -17.32
N LEU A 220 -5.82 31.56 -18.66
CA LEU A 220 -6.17 32.71 -19.48
C LEU A 220 -7.67 33.01 -19.41
N VAL A 221 -8.52 31.98 -19.52
CA VAL A 221 -9.97 32.11 -19.36
C VAL A 221 -10.35 32.66 -17.98
N LYS A 222 -9.71 32.19 -16.90
CA LYS A 222 -9.95 32.74 -15.55
C LYS A 222 -9.53 34.20 -15.43
N ALA A 223 -8.48 34.62 -16.14
CA ALA A 223 -7.90 35.95 -16.04
C ALA A 223 -8.64 37.00 -16.89
N GLY A 224 -9.08 36.65 -18.09
CA GLY A 224 -9.66 37.59 -19.06
C GLY A 224 -10.77 37.02 -19.94
N GLY A 225 -11.32 35.84 -19.58
CA GLY A 225 -12.39 35.19 -20.31
C GLY A 225 -11.93 34.47 -21.60
N PRO A 226 -12.87 33.84 -22.33
CA PRO A 226 -12.60 33.17 -23.60
C PRO A 226 -11.94 34.07 -24.66
N ALA A 227 -12.19 35.38 -24.59
CA ALA A 227 -11.58 36.34 -25.50
C ALA A 227 -10.06 36.41 -25.35
N LEU A 228 -9.54 36.38 -24.11
CA LEU A 228 -8.10 36.43 -23.85
C LEU A 228 -7.40 35.14 -24.30
N GLU A 229 -8.02 33.98 -24.06
CA GLU A 229 -7.48 32.70 -24.54
C GLU A 229 -7.41 32.66 -26.07
N LYS A 230 -8.52 33.03 -26.75
CA LYS A 230 -8.57 33.14 -28.19
C LYS A 230 -7.52 34.12 -28.74
N GLU A 231 -7.34 35.25 -28.09
CA GLU A 231 -6.33 36.23 -28.49
C GLU A 231 -4.93 35.63 -28.45
N VAL A 232 -4.57 34.93 -27.37
CA VAL A 232 -3.23 34.38 -27.17
C VAL A 232 -2.95 33.16 -28.06
N TYR A 233 -3.89 32.22 -28.17
CA TYR A 233 -3.70 30.93 -28.84
C TYR A 233 -4.24 30.85 -30.28
N GLN A 234 -5.05 31.81 -30.72
CA GLN A 234 -5.59 31.83 -32.08
C GLN A 234 -5.15 33.10 -32.83
N THR A 235 -5.59 34.29 -32.39
CA THR A 235 -5.32 35.55 -33.09
C THR A 235 -3.82 35.81 -33.22
N LYS A 236 -3.11 35.84 -32.08
CA LYS A 236 -1.67 36.13 -32.07
C LYS A 236 -0.83 35.02 -32.68
N VAL A 237 -1.30 33.78 -32.71
CA VAL A 237 -0.63 32.69 -33.43
C VAL A 237 -0.75 32.92 -34.94
N ALA A 238 -1.95 33.24 -35.44
CA ALA A 238 -2.18 33.53 -36.86
C ALA A 238 -1.37 34.76 -37.33
N ASP A 239 -1.24 35.77 -36.48
CA ASP A 239 -0.52 37.02 -36.77
C ASP A 239 0.98 36.95 -36.45
N GLY A 240 1.51 35.77 -36.06
CA GLY A 240 2.93 35.54 -35.79
C GLY A 240 3.48 36.19 -34.51
N GLN A 241 2.62 36.76 -33.67
CA GLN A 241 3.00 37.34 -32.37
C GLN A 241 3.17 36.28 -31.28
N THR A 242 2.53 35.12 -31.41
CA THR A 242 2.71 33.96 -30.53
C THR A 242 3.39 32.84 -31.29
N ILE A 243 4.53 32.37 -30.81
CA ILE A 243 5.24 31.20 -31.30
C ILE A 243 4.81 30.00 -30.46
N LEU A 244 4.28 28.96 -31.09
CA LEU A 244 4.03 27.69 -30.44
C LEU A 244 5.32 26.86 -30.40
N THR A 245 5.64 26.26 -29.26
CA THR A 245 6.85 25.43 -29.14
C THR A 245 6.72 24.14 -29.95
N HIS A 246 7.77 23.75 -30.67
CA HIS A 246 7.73 22.65 -31.64
C HIS A 246 7.88 21.26 -31.02
N ILE A 247 8.56 21.16 -29.88
CA ILE A 247 8.77 19.90 -29.17
C ILE A 247 8.17 20.01 -27.77
N HIS A 248 8.66 21.00 -27.03
CA HIS A 248 8.36 21.14 -25.61
C HIS A 248 8.61 22.58 -25.18
N HIS A 249 7.83 23.05 -24.22
CA HIS A 249 7.91 24.36 -23.61
C HIS A 249 9.25 24.73 -22.96
N ARG A 250 10.18 23.77 -22.88
CA ARG A 250 11.59 24.00 -22.52
C ARG A 250 12.33 24.89 -23.51
N GLN A 251 11.79 25.05 -24.72
CA GLN A 251 12.27 25.99 -25.74
C GLN A 251 12.01 27.46 -25.34
N THR A 252 11.04 27.70 -24.44
CA THR A 252 10.66 29.06 -24.00
C THR A 252 11.83 29.88 -23.44
N PRO A 253 12.62 29.42 -22.44
CA PRO A 253 13.77 30.18 -21.95
C PRO A 253 14.77 30.52 -23.06
N LEU A 254 15.01 29.60 -24.01
CA LEU A 254 15.88 29.87 -25.15
C LEU A 254 15.33 31.01 -26.01
N TYR A 255 14.04 30.97 -26.36
CA TYR A 255 13.40 32.03 -27.16
C TYR A 255 13.38 33.39 -26.44
N LEU A 256 13.28 33.39 -25.10
CA LEU A 256 13.38 34.61 -24.30
C LEU A 256 14.81 35.18 -24.32
N MET A 257 15.82 34.32 -24.11
CA MET A 257 17.23 34.73 -24.13
C MET A 257 17.70 35.20 -25.51
N GLN A 258 17.16 34.60 -26.57
CA GLN A 258 17.40 35.01 -27.96
C GLN A 258 16.62 36.28 -28.36
N GLY A 259 15.77 36.83 -27.49
CA GLY A 259 14.98 38.03 -27.78
C GLY A 259 13.85 37.84 -28.81
N ILE A 260 13.51 36.58 -29.12
CA ILE A 260 12.45 36.23 -30.08
C ILE A 260 11.07 36.30 -29.43
N ALA A 261 11.00 35.94 -28.15
CA ALA A 261 9.82 36.13 -27.31
C ALA A 261 10.13 37.09 -26.15
N GLN A 262 9.10 37.76 -25.65
CA GLN A 262 9.18 38.69 -24.51
C GLN A 262 8.52 38.12 -23.26
N ALA A 263 7.65 37.13 -23.42
CA ALA A 263 7.07 36.36 -22.33
C ALA A 263 6.66 34.95 -22.79
N GLY A 264 6.55 34.03 -21.85
CA GLY A 264 5.94 32.72 -22.09
C GLY A 264 5.39 32.14 -20.80
N VAL A 265 4.40 31.26 -20.90
CA VAL A 265 3.84 30.60 -19.70
C VAL A 265 4.40 29.18 -19.61
N THR A 266 5.11 28.90 -18.53
CA THR A 266 5.75 27.60 -18.23
C THR A 266 5.33 27.11 -16.85
N TRP A 267 5.84 25.95 -16.42
CA TRP A 267 5.78 25.61 -15.02
C TRP A 267 6.69 26.53 -14.21
N LYS A 268 6.27 26.88 -12.98
CA LYS A 268 7.05 27.69 -12.05
C LYS A 268 8.40 27.07 -11.76
N SER A 269 8.45 25.75 -11.66
CA SER A 269 9.70 25.02 -11.40
C SER A 269 10.75 25.20 -12.48
N GLU A 270 10.34 25.27 -13.74
CA GLU A 270 11.28 25.51 -14.85
C GLU A 270 11.85 26.91 -14.76
N ALA A 271 11.02 27.91 -14.43
CA ALA A 271 11.52 29.27 -14.28
C ALA A 271 12.49 29.42 -13.09
N ILE A 272 12.21 28.77 -11.95
CA ILE A 272 13.14 28.69 -10.82
C ILE A 272 14.44 28.01 -11.23
N PHE A 273 14.37 26.88 -11.93
CA PHE A 273 15.56 26.18 -12.41
C PHE A 273 16.44 27.07 -13.30
N GLN A 274 15.83 27.81 -14.23
CA GLN A 274 16.56 28.70 -15.12
C GLN A 274 17.20 29.88 -14.37
N GLU A 275 16.54 30.42 -13.34
CA GLU A 275 17.15 31.41 -12.43
C GLU A 275 18.31 30.82 -11.62
N MET A 276 18.16 29.60 -11.09
CA MET A 276 19.22 28.89 -10.35
C MET A 276 20.44 28.59 -11.23
N ALA A 277 20.23 28.32 -12.52
CA ALA A 277 21.28 28.12 -13.51
C ALA A 277 21.99 29.43 -13.91
N GLY A 278 21.53 30.59 -13.41
CA GLY A 278 22.13 31.90 -13.69
C GLY A 278 21.74 32.49 -15.04
N HIS A 279 20.73 31.95 -15.73
CA HIS A 279 20.28 32.49 -17.00
C HIS A 279 19.60 33.86 -16.82
N PRO A 280 19.68 34.78 -17.80
CA PRO A 280 19.15 36.14 -17.71
C PRO A 280 17.62 36.17 -17.91
N ILE A 281 16.90 35.37 -17.14
CA ILE A 281 15.44 35.30 -17.10
C ILE A 281 14.94 35.60 -15.69
N SER A 282 13.66 35.91 -15.57
CA SER A 282 12.94 36.00 -14.31
C SER A 282 11.53 35.45 -14.50
N TYR A 283 10.77 35.30 -13.41
CA TYR A 283 9.37 34.91 -13.51
C TYR A 283 8.43 35.82 -12.72
N ILE A 284 7.21 35.93 -13.25
CA ILE A 284 6.10 36.62 -12.62
C ILE A 284 5.15 35.55 -12.06
N PRO A 285 4.88 35.55 -10.75
CA PRO A 285 3.95 34.60 -10.16
C PRO A 285 2.53 34.90 -10.64
N ILE A 286 1.81 33.86 -11.09
CA ILE A 286 0.40 33.98 -11.43
C ILE A 286 -0.42 33.86 -10.13
N PRO A 287 -1.29 34.84 -9.80
CA PRO A 287 -2.13 34.78 -8.60
C PRO A 287 -3.00 33.51 -8.55
N ALA A 288 -3.17 32.91 -7.37
CA ALA A 288 -3.86 31.62 -7.19
C ALA A 288 -5.28 31.59 -7.80
N ARG A 289 -6.01 32.71 -7.78
CA ARG A 289 -7.34 32.83 -8.38
C ARG A 289 -7.38 32.62 -9.91
N TYR A 290 -6.25 32.84 -10.58
CA TYR A 290 -6.08 32.65 -12.02
C TYR A 290 -5.24 31.41 -12.35
N ASN A 291 -4.40 30.96 -11.42
CA ASN A 291 -3.48 29.86 -11.65
C ASN A 291 -4.19 28.49 -11.71
N THR A 292 -3.47 27.50 -12.23
CA THR A 292 -3.87 26.10 -12.23
C THR A 292 -2.73 25.27 -11.67
N THR A 293 -3.01 24.57 -10.57
CA THR A 293 -2.05 23.64 -9.95
C THR A 293 -2.17 22.27 -10.60
N ALA A 294 -1.05 21.72 -11.08
CA ALA A 294 -0.98 20.36 -11.57
C ALA A 294 -0.43 19.41 -10.51
N THR A 295 -1.06 18.25 -10.39
CA THR A 295 -0.56 17.12 -9.60
C THR A 295 0.20 16.16 -10.50
N TYR A 296 1.43 15.84 -10.14
CA TYR A 296 2.26 14.83 -10.79
C TYR A 296 2.11 13.49 -10.09
N ALA A 297 2.07 12.41 -10.87
CA ALA A 297 1.94 11.05 -10.40
C ALA A 297 2.74 10.07 -11.26
N ALA A 298 3.07 8.91 -10.69
CA ALA A 298 3.75 7.83 -11.38
C ALA A 298 3.03 6.49 -11.18
N ALA A 299 3.23 5.56 -12.10
CA ALA A 299 2.72 4.20 -12.01
C ALA A 299 3.64 3.22 -12.75
N VAL A 300 3.59 1.95 -12.38
CA VAL A 300 4.36 0.87 -13.03
C VAL A 300 3.71 0.52 -14.36
N VAL A 301 4.51 0.31 -15.40
CA VAL A 301 4.01 -0.10 -16.72
C VAL A 301 3.53 -1.56 -16.67
N LYS A 302 2.43 -1.87 -17.37
CA LYS A 302 1.97 -3.26 -17.46
C LYS A 302 2.96 -4.09 -18.27
N GLY A 303 3.48 -5.15 -17.68
CA GLY A 303 4.52 -5.97 -18.32
C GLY A 303 5.95 -5.46 -18.14
N ALA A 304 6.16 -4.49 -17.23
CA ALA A 304 7.48 -4.02 -16.83
C ALA A 304 8.47 -5.18 -16.63
N ARG A 305 9.68 -5.04 -17.18
CA ARG A 305 10.74 -6.07 -17.09
C ARG A 305 11.33 -6.13 -15.70
N HIS A 306 11.27 -5.02 -14.95
CA HIS A 306 11.82 -4.87 -13.61
C HIS A 306 10.76 -4.34 -12.62
N PRO A 307 9.66 -5.09 -12.40
CA PRO A 307 8.48 -4.57 -11.68
C PRO A 307 8.81 -4.17 -10.23
N ARG A 308 9.73 -4.88 -9.56
CA ARG A 308 10.15 -4.54 -8.20
C ARG A 308 10.90 -3.21 -8.14
N ALA A 309 11.88 -3.00 -9.02
CA ALA A 309 12.63 -1.75 -9.07
C ALA A 309 11.71 -0.58 -9.48
N ALA A 310 10.71 -0.85 -10.32
CA ALA A 310 9.69 0.11 -10.71
C ALA A 310 8.81 0.54 -9.53
N GLU A 311 8.34 -0.41 -8.73
CA GLU A 311 7.56 -0.14 -7.51
C GLU A 311 8.39 0.65 -6.48
N GLU A 312 9.64 0.23 -6.25
CA GLU A 312 10.58 0.92 -5.36
C GLU A 312 10.80 2.38 -5.81
N TRP A 313 11.00 2.63 -7.11
CA TRP A 313 11.14 3.99 -7.65
C TRP A 313 9.86 4.83 -7.51
N VAL A 314 8.70 4.26 -7.83
CA VAL A 314 7.40 4.97 -7.73
C VAL A 314 7.12 5.39 -6.28
N HIS A 315 7.45 4.54 -5.31
CA HIS A 315 7.34 4.88 -3.89
C HIS A 315 8.39 5.89 -3.42
N PHE A 316 9.63 5.74 -3.91
CA PHE A 316 10.72 6.68 -3.62
C PHE A 316 10.35 8.12 -4.01
N LEU A 317 9.66 8.35 -5.13
CA LEU A 317 9.24 9.69 -5.56
C LEU A 317 8.39 10.45 -4.52
N ALA A 318 7.68 9.74 -3.64
CA ALA A 318 6.86 10.30 -2.55
C ALA A 318 7.58 10.32 -1.19
N SER A 319 8.83 9.85 -1.12
CA SER A 319 9.64 9.83 0.11
C SER A 319 10.07 11.24 0.54
N PRO A 320 10.36 11.47 1.83
CA PRO A 320 10.91 12.74 2.30
C PRO A 320 12.17 13.18 1.56
N GLN A 321 13.03 12.24 1.17
CA GLN A 321 14.28 12.50 0.45
C GLN A 321 14.03 13.01 -0.97
N ALA A 322 13.12 12.37 -1.71
CA ALA A 322 12.72 12.83 -3.04
C ALA A 322 11.98 14.18 -2.98
N LEU A 323 11.06 14.34 -2.01
CA LEU A 323 10.32 15.60 -1.82
C LEU A 323 11.25 16.77 -1.53
N ALA A 324 12.30 16.57 -0.71
CA ALA A 324 13.30 17.58 -0.44
C ALA A 324 14.13 17.97 -1.68
N ILE A 325 14.29 17.07 -2.66
CA ILE A 325 14.92 17.38 -3.96
C ILE A 325 13.97 18.23 -4.81
N PHE A 326 12.70 17.84 -4.89
CA PHE A 326 11.67 18.57 -5.63
C PHE A 326 11.47 20.00 -5.09
N GLU A 327 11.45 20.18 -3.77
CA GLU A 327 11.27 21.48 -3.12
C GLU A 327 12.32 22.53 -3.53
N ARG A 328 13.55 22.11 -3.85
CA ARG A 328 14.62 23.01 -4.33
C ARG A 328 14.23 23.76 -5.60
N TYR A 329 13.39 23.14 -6.42
CA TYR A 329 12.90 23.70 -7.67
C TYR A 329 11.49 24.28 -7.53
N GLY A 330 11.00 24.49 -6.31
CA GLY A 330 9.70 25.11 -6.04
C GLY A 330 8.48 24.24 -6.31
N PHE A 331 8.67 22.94 -6.54
CA PHE A 331 7.58 21.98 -6.38
C PHE A 331 7.13 21.98 -4.93
N LYS A 332 5.86 21.67 -4.72
CA LYS A 332 5.32 21.44 -3.37
C LYS A 332 4.97 19.97 -3.27
N PRO A 333 5.14 19.32 -2.12
CA PRO A 333 4.52 18.02 -1.88
C PRO A 333 3.05 18.09 -2.30
N VAL A 334 2.50 17.02 -2.86
CA VAL A 334 1.05 16.94 -2.99
C VAL A 334 0.50 17.23 -1.60
N PRO A 335 -0.27 18.34 -1.40
CA PRO A 335 -0.91 18.58 -0.12
C PRO A 335 -1.60 17.27 0.22
N PRO A 336 -1.42 16.72 1.43
CA PRO A 336 -2.06 15.46 1.80
C PRO A 336 -3.48 15.64 1.32
N SER A 337 -3.88 14.80 0.34
CA SER A 337 -5.15 15.01 -0.34
C SER A 337 -6.12 15.29 0.78
N LYS A 338 -6.88 16.40 0.74
CA LYS A 338 -8.16 16.35 1.44
C LYS A 338 -8.69 15.01 0.98
N PRO A 339 -8.84 14.02 1.87
CA PRO A 339 -9.42 12.77 1.45
C PRO A 339 -10.67 13.21 0.69
N ASP A 340 -11.00 12.59 -0.44
CA ASP A 340 -12.42 12.53 -0.76
C ASP A 340 -13.11 12.32 0.58
N ALA A 341 -14.02 13.22 0.95
CA ALA A 341 -14.79 13.09 2.16
C ALA A 341 -15.71 11.87 2.00
N GLY A 342 -15.14 10.66 1.92
CA GLY A 342 -15.54 9.65 2.87
C GLY A 342 -15.28 10.26 4.24
N PRO A 343 -16.26 10.26 5.15
CA PRO A 343 -16.09 10.70 6.52
C PRO A 343 -14.70 10.37 7.01
N VAL A 344 -14.07 11.42 7.54
CA VAL A 344 -13.29 11.28 8.75
C VAL A 344 -14.10 10.34 9.65
N ILE A 345 -13.61 9.11 9.81
CA ILE A 345 -13.98 8.32 10.98
C ILE A 345 -13.56 9.24 12.13
N PRO A 346 -14.49 9.80 12.92
CA PRO A 346 -14.12 10.64 14.03
C PRO A 346 -13.15 9.85 14.89
N PRO A 347 -12.09 10.48 15.43
CA PRO A 347 -11.25 9.81 16.40
C PRO A 347 -12.17 9.30 17.51
N PHE A 348 -12.09 8.00 17.77
CA PHE A 348 -12.59 7.48 19.02
C PHE A 348 -11.93 8.27 20.14
N ALA A 349 -12.75 8.88 21.00
CA ALA A 349 -12.29 9.44 22.26
C ALA A 349 -11.75 8.36 23.23
N SER A 350 -11.78 7.07 22.86
CA SER A 350 -11.46 5.95 23.76
C SER A 350 -10.79 4.71 23.12
N SER A 351 -10.41 4.72 21.83
CA SER A 351 -9.68 3.57 21.24
C SER A 351 -8.84 3.99 20.02
N PRO A 352 -7.50 3.89 20.06
CA PRO A 352 -6.65 4.35 18.98
C PRO A 352 -6.83 3.44 17.77
N VAL A 353 -7.37 3.96 16.67
CA VAL A 353 -7.14 3.39 15.34
C VAL A 353 -6.66 4.52 14.44
N ALA A 354 -5.47 4.99 14.77
CA ALA A 354 -4.54 5.56 13.83
C ALA A 354 -3.35 4.61 13.84
N PHE A 355 -3.41 3.51 13.08
CA PHE A 355 -2.25 2.65 12.91
C PHE A 355 -1.84 2.67 11.44
N PRO A 356 -0.56 2.91 11.12
CA PRO A 356 -0.03 2.84 9.77
C PRO A 356 0.10 1.36 9.37
N VAL A 357 -1.03 0.69 9.21
CA VAL A 357 -1.12 -0.48 8.35
C VAL A 357 -0.89 0.00 6.93
N SER A 358 -0.14 -0.79 6.16
CA SER A 358 0.21 -0.51 4.76
C SER A 358 -0.96 0.09 3.96
N PRO A 359 -0.71 0.93 2.93
CA PRO A 359 -1.75 1.66 2.22
C PRO A 359 -2.97 0.80 1.91
N ALA A 360 -4.15 1.31 2.27
CA ALA A 360 -5.42 0.61 2.13
C ALA A 360 -5.57 0.00 0.72
N ARG A 361 -5.69 -1.34 0.65
CA ARG A 361 -5.82 -2.07 -0.61
C ARG A 361 -7.28 -2.04 -1.07
N ASP A 362 -7.51 -1.77 -2.36
CA ASP A 362 -8.85 -1.85 -2.95
C ASP A 362 -9.25 -3.33 -3.09
N TYR A 363 -10.30 -3.72 -2.36
CA TYR A 363 -10.74 -5.12 -2.25
C TYR A 363 -11.06 -5.74 -3.62
N LEU A 364 -11.61 -4.96 -4.56
CA LEU A 364 -11.98 -5.45 -5.89
C LEU A 364 -10.77 -5.72 -6.78
N LYS A 365 -9.66 -5.01 -6.57
CA LYS A 365 -8.41 -5.22 -7.32
C LYS A 365 -7.61 -6.40 -6.78
N THR A 366 -7.66 -6.63 -5.46
CA THR A 366 -6.95 -7.75 -4.81
C THR A 366 -7.66 -9.10 -4.96
N ALA A 367 -9.00 -9.12 -5.04
CA ALA A 367 -9.76 -10.36 -5.25
C ALA A 367 -9.58 -10.96 -6.66
N ALA A 368 -9.06 -10.18 -7.62
CA ALA A 368 -8.87 -10.58 -9.01
C ALA A 368 -7.51 -11.22 -9.32
N THR A 369 -6.62 -11.38 -8.33
CA THR A 369 -5.29 -12.00 -8.51
C THR A 369 -5.27 -13.39 -7.87
N PRO A 370 -5.37 -14.49 -8.65
CA PRO A 370 -5.28 -15.85 -8.12
C PRO A 370 -3.93 -16.07 -7.44
N GLY A 371 -3.95 -16.56 -6.19
CA GLY A 371 -2.74 -17.03 -5.50
C GLY A 371 -1.95 -16.01 -4.67
N ARG A 372 -2.42 -14.77 -4.50
CA ARG A 372 -1.70 -13.74 -3.72
C ARG A 372 -2.32 -13.25 -2.42
N HIS A 373 -3.50 -13.73 -2.04
CA HIS A 373 -4.12 -13.38 -0.76
C HIS A 373 -4.85 -14.60 -0.17
N GLY A 374 -4.77 -14.77 1.15
CA GLY A 374 -5.44 -15.81 1.95
C GLY A 374 -6.97 -15.77 1.90
N ILE A 375 -7.52 -15.94 0.70
CA ILE A 375 -8.96 -16.03 0.46
C ILE A 375 -9.35 -17.47 0.75
N LEU A 376 -10.04 -17.67 1.87
CA LEU A 376 -10.65 -18.95 2.19
C LEU A 376 -11.62 -19.35 1.07
N PRO A 377 -11.42 -20.50 0.39
CA PRO A 377 -12.37 -20.98 -0.60
C PRO A 377 -13.75 -21.15 0.04
N ASP A 378 -14.79 -20.68 -0.66
CA ASP A 378 -16.16 -20.64 -0.16
C ASP A 378 -16.27 -20.00 1.25
N ALA A 379 -15.72 -18.79 1.41
CA ALA A 379 -15.76 -18.04 2.67
C ALA A 379 -17.18 -17.82 3.23
N LEU A 380 -18.21 -17.86 2.36
CA LEU A 380 -19.61 -17.68 2.75
C LEU A 380 -20.26 -18.98 3.27
N GLY A 381 -19.78 -20.16 2.84
CA GLY A 381 -20.31 -21.45 3.25
C GLY A 381 -20.35 -21.64 4.76
N LEU A 382 -21.50 -22.08 5.29
CA LEU A 382 -21.66 -22.44 6.70
C LEU A 382 -21.91 -23.95 6.82
N PRO A 383 -21.60 -24.60 7.95
CA PRO A 383 -22.03 -25.97 8.19
C PRO A 383 -23.55 -26.17 8.01
N VAL A 384 -23.95 -27.34 7.51
CA VAL A 384 -25.35 -27.76 7.32
C VAL A 384 -25.69 -28.87 8.32
N SER A 385 -26.58 -28.56 9.26
CA SER A 385 -26.98 -29.48 10.35
C SER A 385 -25.79 -30.20 11.01
N PRO A 386 -24.77 -29.49 11.51
CA PRO A 386 -23.56 -30.14 12.00
C PRO A 386 -23.83 -30.93 13.29
N VAL A 387 -23.09 -32.03 13.48
CA VAL A 387 -22.97 -32.67 14.81
C VAL A 387 -21.91 -31.93 15.64
N TYR A 388 -21.99 -32.02 16.96
CA TYR A 388 -21.02 -31.38 17.87
C TYR A 388 -20.33 -32.40 18.78
N PHE A 389 -19.06 -32.15 19.11
CA PHE A 389 -18.36 -32.80 20.22
C PHE A 389 -17.42 -31.81 20.94
N PRO A 390 -17.24 -31.94 22.26
CA PRO A 390 -16.57 -30.92 23.10
C PRO A 390 -15.04 -30.92 23.03
N GLY A 391 -14.43 -31.74 22.17
CA GLY A 391 -12.98 -31.89 22.07
C GLY A 391 -12.56 -33.36 22.03
N LEU A 392 -11.29 -33.58 21.72
CA LEU A 392 -10.68 -34.89 21.54
C LEU A 392 -9.56 -35.06 22.57
N ALA A 393 -9.34 -36.27 23.09
CA ALA A 393 -8.22 -36.52 24.00
C ALA A 393 -6.90 -36.03 23.36
N GLY A 394 -6.04 -35.34 24.12
CA GLY A 394 -4.79 -34.75 23.61
C GLY A 394 -4.93 -33.39 22.89
N TRP A 395 -6.16 -32.91 22.65
CA TRP A 395 -6.38 -31.54 22.22
C TRP A 395 -6.16 -30.55 23.37
N VAL A 396 -5.81 -29.33 22.99
CA VAL A 396 -5.71 -28.21 23.92
C VAL A 396 -7.13 -27.74 24.19
N GLU A 397 -7.65 -27.99 25.40
CA GLU A 397 -9.00 -27.58 25.79
C GLU A 397 -8.96 -26.97 27.21
N GLY A 398 -9.00 -25.64 27.30
CA GLY A 398 -8.96 -24.92 28.58
C GLY A 398 -7.57 -24.75 29.19
N ARG A 399 -6.50 -25.06 28.45
CA ARG A 399 -5.11 -24.92 28.94
C ARG A 399 -4.76 -23.45 29.07
N THR A 400 -4.46 -22.98 30.28
CA THR A 400 -4.14 -21.57 30.52
C THR A 400 -2.70 -21.26 30.16
N THR A 401 -2.50 -20.12 29.52
CA THR A 401 -1.19 -19.53 29.30
C THR A 401 -1.16 -18.08 29.76
N THR A 402 0.03 -17.58 30.10
CA THR A 402 0.21 -16.21 30.60
C THR A 402 1.18 -15.46 29.70
N SER A 403 0.74 -14.31 29.17
CA SER A 403 1.59 -13.37 28.44
C SER A 403 2.34 -12.45 29.40
N ALA A 404 3.48 -11.89 28.96
CA ALA A 404 4.16 -10.84 29.71
C ALA A 404 3.26 -9.58 29.83
N PRO A 405 3.45 -8.75 30.87
CA PRO A 405 2.77 -7.46 30.96
C PRO A 405 3.08 -6.59 29.75
N VAL A 406 2.06 -5.94 29.19
CA VAL A 406 2.21 -4.93 28.12
C VAL A 406 1.33 -3.72 28.44
N TRP A 407 1.82 -2.52 28.10
CA TRP A 407 1.25 -1.22 28.46
C TRP A 407 -0.26 -1.07 28.22
N TRP A 408 -0.80 -1.77 27.22
CA TRP A 408 -2.18 -1.58 26.76
C TRP A 408 -3.24 -2.44 27.49
N PHE A 409 -2.87 -3.63 27.99
CA PHE A 409 -3.88 -4.60 28.45
C PHE A 409 -3.83 -4.96 29.93
N SER A 410 -2.64 -5.16 30.47
CA SER A 410 -2.50 -5.66 31.85
C SER A 410 -1.12 -5.36 32.38
N LYS A 411 -1.09 -4.69 33.54
CA LYS A 411 0.14 -4.47 34.33
C LYS A 411 0.68 -5.77 34.95
N THR A 412 -0.11 -6.85 34.97
CA THR A 412 0.24 -8.13 35.60
C THR A 412 0.34 -9.28 34.59
N GLY A 413 0.23 -9.01 33.28
CA GLY A 413 0.09 -10.04 32.25
C GLY A 413 -1.35 -10.55 32.12
N ASN A 414 -1.65 -11.24 31.02
CA ASN A 414 -2.97 -11.83 30.77
C ASN A 414 -2.90 -13.35 30.86
N THR A 415 -3.71 -13.96 31.72
CA THR A 415 -3.90 -15.41 31.74
C THR A 415 -5.13 -15.79 30.93
N ILE A 416 -4.92 -16.58 29.89
CA ILE A 416 -5.93 -16.88 28.88
C ILE A 416 -6.02 -18.40 28.65
N PRO A 417 -7.22 -19.01 28.73
CA PRO A 417 -7.40 -20.40 28.35
C PRO A 417 -7.35 -20.58 26.83
N LYS A 418 -6.63 -21.60 26.38
CA LYS A 418 -6.43 -21.98 24.97
C LYS A 418 -7.31 -23.17 24.62
N TYR A 419 -7.80 -23.17 23.38
CA TYR A 419 -8.68 -24.21 22.86
C TYR A 419 -8.32 -24.54 21.41
N ASP A 420 -8.51 -25.78 21.03
CA ASP A 420 -8.50 -26.25 19.66
C ASP A 420 -9.94 -26.28 19.12
N GLY A 421 -10.06 -26.16 17.79
CA GLY A 421 -11.36 -26.27 17.13
C GLY A 421 -11.27 -27.03 15.81
N LEU A 422 -12.35 -27.70 15.44
CA LEU A 422 -12.52 -28.35 14.14
C LEU A 422 -13.89 -27.99 13.57
N VAL A 423 -13.91 -27.60 12.31
CA VAL A 423 -15.13 -27.36 11.55
C VAL A 423 -15.07 -28.14 10.24
N ILE A 424 -16.08 -28.97 10.00
CA ILE A 424 -16.37 -29.55 8.70
C ILE A 424 -17.67 -28.91 8.19
N ARG A 425 -17.64 -28.33 7.00
CA ARG A 425 -18.75 -27.62 6.39
C ARG A 425 -18.90 -27.97 4.91
N GLN A 426 -20.15 -27.89 4.43
CA GLN A 426 -20.49 -28.05 3.01
C GLN A 426 -20.04 -29.39 2.42
N SER A 427 -19.86 -30.41 3.27
CA SER A 427 -19.54 -31.76 2.82
C SER A 427 -20.76 -32.39 2.16
N ARG A 428 -20.55 -33.38 1.30
CA ARG A 428 -21.63 -34.08 0.61
C ARG A 428 -21.25 -35.49 0.22
N VAL A 429 -22.24 -36.37 0.15
CA VAL A 429 -22.09 -37.70 -0.44
C VAL A 429 -22.10 -37.58 -1.97
N GLU A 430 -21.06 -38.10 -2.62
CA GLU A 430 -20.98 -38.26 -4.08
C GLU A 430 -20.71 -39.73 -4.41
N GLY A 431 -21.73 -40.42 -4.92
CA GLY A 431 -21.67 -41.87 -5.14
C GLY A 431 -21.38 -42.63 -3.85
N ASN A 432 -20.27 -43.38 -3.82
CA ASN A 432 -19.80 -44.13 -2.64
C ASN A 432 -18.65 -43.40 -1.91
N THR A 433 -18.60 -42.07 -1.99
CA THR A 433 -17.60 -41.25 -1.31
C THR A 433 -18.23 -40.07 -0.61
N VAL A 434 -17.53 -39.50 0.37
CA VAL A 434 -17.86 -38.19 0.94
C VAL A 434 -16.83 -37.18 0.48
N VAL A 435 -17.29 -36.06 -0.08
CA VAL A 435 -16.44 -34.96 -0.53
C VAL A 435 -16.59 -33.80 0.43
N ILE A 436 -15.47 -33.38 1.02
CA ILE A 436 -15.35 -32.09 1.71
C ILE A 436 -14.76 -31.10 0.68
N PRO A 437 -15.43 -29.99 0.35
CA PRO A 437 -14.94 -29.04 -0.65
C PRO A 437 -13.65 -28.34 -0.18
N ALA A 438 -12.97 -27.63 -1.07
CA ALA A 438 -11.90 -26.71 -0.68
C ALA A 438 -12.44 -25.69 0.35
N GLY A 439 -11.70 -25.43 1.41
CA GLY A 439 -12.14 -24.61 2.54
C GLY A 439 -13.25 -25.24 3.39
N GLY A 440 -13.53 -26.53 3.21
CA GLY A 440 -14.59 -27.27 3.91
C GLY A 440 -14.14 -27.93 5.22
N LEU A 441 -12.84 -28.11 5.46
CA LEU A 441 -12.25 -28.59 6.72
C LEU A 441 -11.34 -27.50 7.28
N LEU A 442 -11.65 -27.03 8.48
CA LEU A 442 -10.96 -25.94 9.17
C LEU A 442 -10.52 -26.43 10.55
N TYR A 443 -9.23 -26.32 10.86
CA TYR A 443 -8.71 -26.47 12.22
C TYR A 443 -8.36 -25.10 12.79
N TYR A 444 -8.76 -24.83 14.02
CA TYR A 444 -8.51 -23.58 14.73
C TYR A 444 -7.54 -23.82 15.87
N ALA A 445 -6.59 -22.90 15.99
CA ALA A 445 -5.79 -22.74 17.20
C ALA A 445 -6.09 -21.36 17.79
N SER A 446 -6.52 -21.34 19.04
CA SER A 446 -6.71 -20.14 19.88
C SER A 446 -7.95 -19.28 19.68
N PRO A 447 -9.08 -19.64 20.30
CA PRO A 447 -10.28 -18.83 20.21
C PRO A 447 -10.48 -17.87 21.39
N ALA A 448 -9.44 -17.31 22.03
CA ALA A 448 -9.66 -16.44 23.20
C ALA A 448 -8.68 -15.26 23.31
N ARG A 449 -9.07 -14.09 22.78
CA ARG A 449 -8.31 -12.80 22.79
C ARG A 449 -6.89 -12.99 22.25
N GLY A 450 -6.70 -12.75 20.96
CA GLY A 450 -5.51 -13.22 20.27
C GLY A 450 -4.20 -12.61 20.73
N GLU A 451 -3.16 -13.34 20.34
CA GLU A 451 -1.80 -13.10 20.73
C GLU A 451 -1.31 -11.72 20.30
N LEU A 452 -0.43 -11.14 21.12
CA LEU A 452 0.17 -9.84 20.85
C LEU A 452 1.67 -9.99 20.62
N PRO A 453 2.23 -9.37 19.57
CA PRO A 453 3.68 -9.34 19.42
C PRO A 453 4.29 -8.57 20.60
N LEU A 454 5.60 -8.73 20.83
CA LEU A 454 6.34 -8.03 21.89
C LEU A 454 5.80 -8.31 23.32
N SER A 455 5.03 -9.38 23.51
CA SER A 455 4.47 -9.78 24.82
C SER A 455 4.93 -11.17 25.26
N ALA A 456 5.78 -11.83 24.45
CA ALA A 456 6.09 -13.25 24.61
C ALA A 456 4.83 -14.12 24.75
N SER A 457 3.79 -13.77 24.00
CA SER A 457 2.47 -14.40 24.02
C SER A 457 2.57 -15.87 23.57
N PRO A 458 2.33 -16.84 24.47
CA PRO A 458 2.41 -18.26 24.13
C PRO A 458 1.08 -18.78 23.57
N GLU A 459 1.18 -19.60 22.52
CA GLU A 459 0.06 -20.28 21.88
C GLU A 459 0.34 -21.77 21.66
N TYR A 460 -0.70 -22.58 21.52
CA TYR A 460 -0.57 -23.96 21.09
C TYR A 460 -1.10 -24.15 19.68
N ILE A 461 -0.24 -24.67 18.80
CA ILE A 461 -0.58 -25.02 17.42
C ILE A 461 -0.41 -26.52 17.29
N LEU A 462 -1.50 -27.25 17.06
CA LEU A 462 -1.52 -28.72 16.98
C LEU A 462 -0.88 -29.36 18.22
N GLY A 463 -1.23 -28.85 19.40
CA GLY A 463 -0.74 -29.31 20.71
C GLY A 463 0.68 -28.87 21.09
N LYS A 464 1.44 -28.24 20.17
CA LYS A 464 2.82 -27.77 20.43
C LYS A 464 2.83 -26.29 20.79
N ARG A 465 3.63 -25.92 21.79
CA ARG A 465 3.76 -24.52 22.23
C ARG A 465 4.63 -23.72 21.25
N TYR A 466 4.14 -22.54 20.90
CA TYR A 466 4.84 -21.50 20.16
C TYR A 466 4.68 -20.17 20.88
N TYR A 467 5.50 -19.20 20.52
CA TYR A 467 5.43 -17.82 20.92
C TYR A 467 5.12 -16.99 19.68
N PHE A 468 4.16 -16.08 19.82
CA PHE A 468 3.84 -15.12 18.78
C PHE A 468 4.89 -14.01 18.78
N VAL A 469 5.64 -13.91 17.69
CA VAL A 469 6.78 -13.00 17.56
C VAL A 469 6.33 -11.70 16.92
N ASN A 470 5.78 -11.77 15.70
CA ASN A 470 5.34 -10.59 14.96
C ASN A 470 4.25 -10.94 13.93
N TYR A 471 3.61 -9.91 13.36
CA TYR A 471 2.67 -10.04 12.25
C TYR A 471 2.62 -8.77 11.39
N ASP A 472 2.14 -8.93 10.16
CA ASP A 472 1.95 -7.87 9.17
C ASP A 472 0.46 -7.67 8.82
N PRO A 473 -0.25 -6.78 9.54
CA PRO A 473 -1.65 -6.47 9.27
C PRO A 473 -1.85 -5.49 8.11
N HIS A 474 -2.96 -5.65 7.38
CA HIS A 474 -3.37 -4.81 6.25
C HIS A 474 -4.85 -4.42 6.33
N ILE A 475 -5.22 -3.25 5.78
CA ILE A 475 -6.62 -2.85 5.60
C ILE A 475 -7.04 -3.03 4.14
N TYR A 476 -8.20 -3.66 3.97
CA TYR A 476 -8.92 -3.81 2.72
C TYR A 476 -10.13 -2.88 2.73
N VAL A 477 -10.38 -2.17 1.64
CA VAL A 477 -11.52 -1.24 1.51
C VAL A 477 -12.37 -1.62 0.31
N LYS A 478 -13.67 -1.79 0.53
CA LYS A 478 -14.66 -1.90 -0.54
C LYS A 478 -15.46 -0.60 -0.61
N ARG A 479 -15.54 0.02 -1.80
CA ARG A 479 -16.16 1.33 -2.00
C ARG A 479 -17.43 1.23 -2.83
N ASN A 480 -18.32 2.21 -2.64
CA ASN A 480 -19.47 2.48 -3.50
C ASN A 480 -20.31 1.24 -3.83
N PHE A 481 -20.81 0.53 -2.81
CA PHE A 481 -21.62 -0.67 -3.01
C PHE A 481 -22.87 -0.68 -2.12
N THR A 482 -23.89 -1.39 -2.58
CA THR A 482 -25.13 -1.60 -1.83
C THR A 482 -25.20 -3.05 -1.35
N LEU A 483 -25.49 -3.24 -0.08
CA LEU A 483 -25.72 -4.54 0.53
C LEU A 483 -27.21 -4.70 0.83
N PRO A 484 -27.94 -5.62 0.16
CA PRO A 484 -29.32 -5.91 0.50
C PRO A 484 -29.43 -6.69 1.81
N VAL A 485 -30.56 -6.58 2.51
CA VAL A 485 -30.88 -7.41 3.68
C VAL A 485 -30.91 -8.88 3.27
N GLY A 486 -30.34 -9.75 4.10
CA GLY A 486 -30.01 -11.14 3.79
C GLY A 486 -28.73 -11.31 2.97
N GLY A 487 -28.21 -10.23 2.39
CA GLY A 487 -26.96 -10.22 1.63
C GLY A 487 -25.73 -10.27 2.53
N SER A 488 -24.65 -10.85 2.00
CA SER A 488 -23.34 -10.87 2.64
C SER A 488 -22.24 -10.38 1.70
N VAL A 489 -21.19 -9.81 2.27
CA VAL A 489 -20.01 -9.35 1.53
C VAL A 489 -18.74 -9.71 2.30
N VAL A 490 -17.74 -10.21 1.57
CA VAL A 490 -16.41 -10.47 2.13
C VAL A 490 -15.53 -9.22 1.89
N ILE A 491 -14.79 -8.79 2.91
CA ILE A 491 -13.78 -7.72 2.81
C ILE A 491 -12.60 -8.08 3.72
N GLY A 492 -11.43 -8.35 3.13
CA GLY A 492 -10.29 -8.89 3.87
C GLY A 492 -10.62 -10.24 4.52
N ASN A 493 -10.34 -10.34 5.82
CA ASN A 493 -10.63 -11.49 6.67
C ASN A 493 -12.04 -11.47 7.28
N GLN A 494 -12.92 -10.58 6.83
CA GLN A 494 -14.26 -10.40 7.40
C GLN A 494 -15.35 -10.76 6.41
N VAL A 495 -16.41 -11.40 6.91
CA VAL A 495 -17.71 -11.57 6.24
C VAL A 495 -18.71 -10.68 6.95
N TYR A 496 -19.26 -9.72 6.24
CA TYR A 496 -20.31 -8.83 6.73
C TYR A 496 -21.66 -9.28 6.18
N THR A 497 -22.66 -9.43 7.05
CA THR A 497 -24.03 -9.84 6.67
C THR A 497 -25.01 -8.79 7.15
N LEU A 498 -25.88 -8.32 6.26
CA LEU A 498 -26.94 -7.39 6.63
C LEU A 498 -28.20 -8.17 7.01
N ALA A 499 -28.69 -7.99 8.23
CA ALA A 499 -29.93 -8.60 8.73
C ALA A 499 -30.92 -7.52 9.21
N VAL A 500 -32.11 -7.93 9.65
CA VAL A 500 -33.11 -7.04 10.27
C VAL A 500 -33.38 -7.53 11.69
N ALA A 501 -33.24 -6.65 12.67
CA ALA A 501 -33.55 -6.98 14.05
C ALA A 501 -35.03 -6.73 14.34
N HIS A 502 -35.79 -7.79 14.63
CA HIS A 502 -37.16 -7.71 15.13
C HIS A 502 -37.16 -7.69 16.67
N LYS A 503 -37.32 -6.51 17.29
CA LYS A 503 -37.75 -6.42 18.71
C LYS A 503 -39.22 -6.04 18.75
N THR A 504 -40.01 -6.70 19.59
CA THR A 504 -41.48 -6.52 19.74
C THR A 504 -41.96 -5.12 20.16
N ARG A 505 -41.05 -4.14 20.33
CA ARG A 505 -41.37 -2.77 20.78
C ARG A 505 -40.65 -1.65 20.02
N VAL A 506 -39.90 -1.96 18.96
CA VAL A 506 -39.21 -0.96 18.12
C VAL A 506 -39.43 -1.31 16.65
N ASN A 507 -39.59 -0.30 15.78
CA ASN A 507 -39.64 -0.52 14.34
C ASN A 507 -38.43 -1.37 13.89
N PRO A 508 -38.60 -2.32 12.96
CA PRO A 508 -37.49 -3.12 12.46
C PRO A 508 -36.43 -2.20 11.84
N VAL A 509 -35.16 -2.44 12.18
CA VAL A 509 -34.00 -1.67 11.72
C VAL A 509 -32.96 -2.64 11.16
N PRO A 510 -32.30 -2.32 10.03
CA PRO A 510 -31.22 -3.14 9.53
C PRO A 510 -30.02 -3.15 10.51
N VAL A 511 -29.32 -4.26 10.55
CA VAL A 511 -28.16 -4.52 11.41
C VAL A 511 -27.07 -5.17 10.58
N LEU A 512 -25.87 -4.62 10.62
CA LEU A 512 -24.69 -5.24 10.02
C LEU A 512 -24.00 -6.14 11.04
N HIS A 513 -23.95 -7.43 10.75
CA HIS A 513 -23.22 -8.45 11.50
C HIS A 513 -21.88 -8.72 10.83
N TRP A 514 -20.87 -9.11 11.60
CA TRP A 514 -19.60 -9.57 11.05
C TRP A 514 -19.10 -10.84 11.73
N ARG A 515 -18.35 -11.61 10.96
CA ARG A 515 -17.56 -12.78 11.40
C ARG A 515 -16.25 -12.84 10.64
N THR A 516 -15.24 -13.52 11.18
CA THR A 516 -14.03 -13.86 10.43
C THR A 516 -14.36 -14.83 9.29
N LEU A 517 -13.42 -15.04 8.36
CA LEU A 517 -13.58 -16.02 7.27
C LEU A 517 -13.94 -17.42 7.77
N GLY A 518 -13.35 -17.85 8.89
CA GLY A 518 -13.66 -19.12 9.55
C GLY A 518 -15.07 -19.23 10.18
N GLY A 519 -15.78 -18.10 10.30
CA GLY A 519 -17.13 -18.07 10.83
C GLY A 519 -17.25 -17.70 12.30
N PHE A 520 -16.15 -17.25 12.91
CA PHE A 520 -16.08 -16.78 14.28
C PHE A 520 -16.45 -15.29 14.43
N SER A 521 -17.06 -14.89 15.54
CA SER A 521 -17.18 -13.48 15.96
C SER A 521 -16.67 -13.30 17.39
N ILE A 522 -15.86 -12.27 17.68
CA ILE A 522 -15.28 -12.04 19.03
C ILE A 522 -16.30 -11.72 20.13
N ARG A 523 -17.58 -11.60 19.77
CA ARG A 523 -18.69 -11.44 20.69
C ARG A 523 -19.69 -12.58 20.47
N PRO A 524 -20.36 -13.06 21.53
CA PRO A 524 -21.38 -14.12 21.43
C PRO A 524 -22.59 -13.74 20.56
N TYR A 525 -22.72 -12.46 20.26
CA TYR A 525 -23.62 -11.91 19.26
C TYR A 525 -22.77 -11.16 18.24
N PRO A 526 -23.10 -11.19 16.94
CA PRO A 526 -22.31 -10.44 15.99
C PRO A 526 -22.37 -8.95 16.37
N VAL A 527 -21.24 -8.24 16.33
CA VAL A 527 -21.25 -6.80 16.62
C VAL A 527 -22.24 -6.17 15.66
N SER A 528 -23.28 -5.58 16.23
CA SER A 528 -24.50 -5.20 15.55
C SER A 528 -24.55 -3.69 15.53
N LEU A 529 -24.29 -3.09 14.36
CA LEU A 529 -24.51 -1.66 14.18
C LEU A 529 -25.94 -1.46 13.71
N ARG A 530 -26.74 -0.84 14.57
CA ARG A 530 -28.13 -0.47 14.27
C ARG A 530 -28.10 0.82 13.47
N PHE A 531 -28.75 0.80 12.32
CA PHE A 531 -28.88 1.98 11.47
C PHE A 531 -30.15 2.74 11.85
N GLU A 532 -30.14 3.50 12.95
CA GLU A 532 -31.34 4.24 13.39
C GLU A 532 -31.84 5.22 12.31
N HIS A 533 -33.16 5.35 12.16
CA HIS A 533 -33.79 6.27 11.22
C HIS A 533 -33.34 7.72 11.49
N PRO A 534 -32.89 8.49 10.48
CA PRO A 534 -32.74 9.93 10.66
C PRO A 534 -34.14 10.52 10.86
N GLN A 535 -34.37 11.15 12.03
CA GLN A 535 -35.50 12.06 12.17
C GLN A 535 -35.35 13.15 11.09
N ALA A 536 -36.43 13.41 10.35
CA ALA A 536 -36.45 14.44 9.32
C ALA A 536 -35.98 15.77 9.91
N GLY A 537 -34.90 16.33 9.35
CA GLY A 537 -34.39 17.66 9.71
C GLY A 537 -33.10 17.72 10.55
N VAL A 538 -32.42 16.61 10.82
CA VAL A 538 -31.09 16.64 11.47
C VAL A 538 -29.99 16.19 10.50
N GLU A 539 -29.39 17.14 9.79
CA GLU A 539 -28.05 16.95 9.21
C GLU A 539 -27.02 16.99 10.35
N ARG A 540 -26.74 15.86 10.99
CA ARG A 540 -25.54 15.71 11.82
C ARG A 540 -24.85 14.38 11.53
N ASN A 541 -23.64 14.50 11.00
CA ASN A 541 -22.51 13.56 11.06
C ASN A 541 -22.86 12.07 11.04
N GLN A 542 -22.64 11.45 9.87
CA GLN A 542 -22.75 10.01 9.64
C GLN A 542 -22.07 9.24 10.79
N PRO A 543 -22.77 8.29 11.46
CA PRO A 543 -22.13 7.51 12.50
C PRO A 543 -21.01 6.70 11.85
N ALA A 544 -19.77 6.97 12.23
CA ALA A 544 -18.74 5.98 12.03
C ALA A 544 -19.21 4.71 12.71
N LEU A 545 -19.10 3.61 11.99
CA LEU A 545 -19.36 2.30 12.51
C LEU A 545 -18.22 1.97 13.49
N ASP A 546 -18.31 2.44 14.73
CA ASP A 546 -17.29 2.38 15.78
C ASP A 546 -16.32 1.20 15.57
N TYR A 547 -16.80 -0.03 15.78
CA TYR A 547 -15.98 -1.22 15.66
C TYR A 547 -15.83 -1.75 14.22
N LEU A 548 -16.74 -1.42 13.31
CA LEU A 548 -16.77 -1.89 11.91
C LEU A 548 -16.48 -0.75 10.94
N GLN A 549 -15.28 -0.20 10.98
CA GLN A 549 -14.75 0.82 10.07
C GLN A 549 -15.47 0.93 8.70
N GLY A 550 -16.29 1.98 8.51
CA GLY A 550 -17.06 2.16 7.29
C GLY A 550 -17.91 3.42 7.28
N VAL A 551 -18.38 3.77 6.08
CA VAL A 551 -19.12 4.98 5.75
C VAL A 551 -20.39 4.59 5.03
N ILE A 552 -21.52 4.98 5.60
CA ILE A 552 -22.85 4.77 5.00
C ILE A 552 -23.21 5.98 4.15
N ARG A 553 -23.62 5.74 2.91
CA ARG A 553 -24.20 6.76 2.02
C ARG A 553 -25.71 6.88 2.22
N SER A 554 -26.42 5.77 2.33
CA SER A 554 -27.88 5.77 2.54
C SER A 554 -28.38 4.43 3.09
N VAL A 555 -29.57 4.46 3.71
CA VAL A 555 -30.30 3.30 4.21
C VAL A 555 -31.69 3.30 3.57
N ASP A 556 -32.06 2.25 2.86
CA ASP A 556 -33.39 2.08 2.26
C ASP A 556 -34.27 1.21 3.17
N GLY A 557 -34.78 1.82 4.25
CA GLY A 557 -35.63 1.15 5.24
C GLY A 557 -35.03 -0.17 5.74
N ASN A 558 -35.78 -1.27 5.59
CA ASN A 558 -35.35 -2.64 5.91
C ASN A 558 -34.96 -3.46 4.66
N ARG A 559 -34.62 -2.80 3.55
CA ARG A 559 -34.30 -3.47 2.28
C ARG A 559 -32.81 -3.53 2.00
N SER A 560 -32.09 -2.42 2.17
CA SER A 560 -30.66 -2.36 1.87
C SER A 560 -29.93 -1.20 2.55
N VAL A 561 -28.61 -1.30 2.60
CA VAL A 561 -27.70 -0.23 3.02
C VAL A 561 -26.68 0.02 1.91
N THR A 562 -26.53 1.28 1.50
CA THR A 562 -25.50 1.70 0.55
C THR A 562 -24.31 2.28 1.29
N PHE A 563 -23.13 1.69 1.10
CA PHE A 563 -21.88 2.12 1.70
C PHE A 563 -21.08 2.96 0.70
N ALA A 564 -20.59 4.13 1.14
CA ALA A 564 -19.53 4.82 0.41
C ALA A 564 -18.20 4.06 0.57
N SER A 565 -17.95 3.51 1.76
CA SER A 565 -16.88 2.56 2.02
C SER A 565 -17.25 1.61 3.15
N LEU A 566 -16.70 0.40 3.13
CA LEU A 566 -16.64 -0.51 4.27
C LEU A 566 -15.24 -1.12 4.24
N THR A 567 -14.57 -1.19 5.38
CA THR A 567 -13.24 -1.77 5.47
C THR A 567 -13.28 -3.10 6.21
N GLY A 568 -12.30 -3.94 5.92
CA GLY A 568 -11.95 -5.13 6.68
C GLY A 568 -10.44 -5.20 6.80
N THR A 569 -9.95 -6.10 7.66
CA THR A 569 -8.52 -6.27 7.93
C THR A 569 -8.05 -7.62 7.42
N GLY A 570 -6.74 -7.82 7.26
CA GLY A 570 -6.16 -9.15 7.04
C GLY A 570 -4.71 -9.19 7.45
N VAL A 571 -4.13 -10.39 7.42
CA VAL A 571 -2.71 -10.63 7.74
C VAL A 571 -2.09 -11.38 6.59
N ASP A 572 -0.98 -10.86 6.06
CA ASP A 572 -0.24 -11.53 5.00
C ASP A 572 0.80 -12.50 5.59
N HIS A 573 1.49 -12.07 6.66
CA HIS A 573 2.61 -12.80 7.28
C HIS A 573 2.52 -12.79 8.81
N GLU A 574 2.85 -13.92 9.44
CA GLU A 574 3.07 -14.05 10.89
C GLU A 574 4.38 -14.76 11.19
N TRP A 575 5.01 -14.41 12.30
CA TRP A 575 6.24 -15.05 12.77
C TRP A 575 5.97 -15.72 14.11
N TRP A 576 6.32 -17.00 14.17
CA TRP A 576 6.13 -17.85 15.34
C TRP A 576 7.44 -18.54 15.71
N SER A 577 7.70 -18.71 17.00
CA SER A 577 8.90 -19.38 17.50
C SER A 577 8.56 -20.41 18.57
N PRO A 578 9.12 -21.64 18.54
CA PRO A 578 9.00 -22.59 19.65
C PRO A 578 9.98 -22.28 20.81
N ASP A 579 10.90 -21.33 20.62
CA ASP A 579 12.09 -21.13 21.44
C ASP A 579 12.26 -19.66 21.83
N LEU A 580 11.73 -19.29 23.00
CA LEU A 580 12.07 -18.03 23.66
C LEU A 580 13.40 -18.23 24.42
N ALA A 581 14.50 -17.96 23.73
CA ALA A 581 15.85 -18.24 24.21
C ALA A 581 16.32 -17.29 25.32
N PHE A 582 15.82 -16.05 25.32
CA PHE A 582 16.12 -15.06 26.37
C PHE A 582 14.97 -14.09 26.58
N ASN A 583 14.75 -13.68 27.82
CA ASN A 583 13.79 -12.64 28.22
C ASN A 583 14.28 -12.00 29.53
N GLY A 584 14.94 -10.85 29.43
CA GLY A 584 15.55 -10.21 30.60
C GLY A 584 16.46 -9.03 30.25
N TYR A 585 17.07 -8.42 31.27
CA TYR A 585 17.99 -7.31 31.06
C TYR A 585 19.34 -7.80 30.55
N ALA A 586 19.82 -7.25 29.44
CA ALA A 586 21.12 -7.54 28.86
C ALA A 586 22.05 -6.33 28.92
N ALA A 587 23.34 -6.57 29.12
CA ALA A 587 24.40 -5.56 29.15
C ALA A 587 25.29 -5.66 27.89
N ALA A 588 26.00 -4.59 27.56
CA ALA A 588 27.05 -4.65 26.54
C ALA A 588 28.09 -5.73 26.88
N GLY A 589 28.50 -6.50 25.86
CA GLY A 589 29.39 -7.65 25.98
C GLY A 589 28.68 -8.99 26.24
N GLN A 590 27.37 -8.99 26.51
CA GLN A 590 26.62 -10.23 26.73
C GLN A 590 26.39 -10.97 25.40
N VAL A 591 26.57 -12.30 25.43
CA VAL A 591 26.28 -13.21 24.34
C VAL A 591 25.09 -14.07 24.71
N ILE A 592 24.08 -14.09 23.84
CA ILE A 592 22.80 -14.78 24.05
C ILE A 592 22.66 -15.86 22.97
N PRO A 593 22.68 -17.16 23.31
CA PRO A 593 22.44 -18.23 22.34
C PRO A 593 20.97 -18.26 21.91
N ALA A 594 20.70 -18.51 20.62
CA ALA A 594 19.35 -18.62 20.06
C ALA A 594 19.34 -19.60 18.89
N GLY A 595 18.99 -20.87 19.15
CA GLY A 595 19.13 -21.95 18.17
C GLY A 595 20.58 -22.17 17.75
N THR A 596 20.86 -22.13 16.44
CA THR A 596 22.22 -22.25 15.88
C THR A 596 22.99 -20.93 15.85
N ALA A 597 22.34 -19.82 16.21
CA ALA A 597 22.94 -18.50 16.20
C ALA A 597 23.19 -17.96 17.61
N GLN A 598 23.91 -16.84 17.69
CA GLN A 598 24.17 -16.09 18.91
C GLN A 598 23.92 -14.61 18.67
N VAL A 599 23.16 -13.97 19.56
CA VAL A 599 22.97 -12.52 19.59
C VAL A 599 23.99 -11.93 20.56
N HIS A 600 24.86 -11.07 20.04
CA HIS A 600 25.87 -10.36 20.84
C HIS A 600 25.39 -8.92 21.06
N VAL A 601 25.27 -8.51 22.31
CA VAL A 601 24.92 -7.14 22.69
C VAL A 601 26.18 -6.28 22.62
N GLN A 602 26.28 -5.44 21.58
CA GLN A 602 27.48 -4.66 21.30
C GLN A 602 27.55 -3.40 22.16
N ALA A 603 26.44 -2.65 22.22
CA ALA A 603 26.36 -1.40 22.97
C ALA A 603 24.92 -1.15 23.41
N VAL A 604 24.76 -0.52 24.57
CA VAL A 604 23.48 -0.06 25.10
C VAL A 604 23.60 1.45 25.32
N ASP A 605 22.74 2.24 24.68
CA ASP A 605 22.65 3.69 24.86
C ASP A 605 21.27 4.06 25.44
N PRO A 606 21.17 4.15 26.77
CA PRO A 606 19.93 4.53 27.45
C PRO A 606 19.47 5.96 27.13
N LYS A 607 20.39 6.88 26.80
CA LYS A 607 20.04 8.27 26.49
C LYS A 607 19.42 8.37 25.11
N ALA A 608 19.96 7.63 24.14
CA ALA A 608 19.37 7.49 22.82
C ALA A 608 18.16 6.55 22.80
N GLY A 609 17.95 5.74 23.85
CA GLY A 609 16.92 4.71 23.89
C GLY A 609 17.18 3.57 22.90
N THR A 610 18.45 3.23 22.67
CA THR A 610 18.84 2.25 21.65
C THR A 610 19.76 1.15 22.18
N VAL A 611 19.77 0.03 21.47
CA VAL A 611 20.74 -1.06 21.66
C VAL A 611 21.30 -1.48 20.31
N THR A 612 22.61 -1.66 20.24
CA THR A 612 23.27 -2.26 19.09
C THR A 612 23.50 -3.73 19.37
N VAL A 613 22.96 -4.59 18.50
CA VAL A 613 23.11 -6.04 18.56
C VAL A 613 23.70 -6.57 17.26
N SER A 614 24.41 -7.67 17.33
CA SER A 614 24.89 -8.37 16.14
C SER A 614 24.58 -9.86 16.21
N LEU A 615 24.20 -10.43 15.07
CA LEU A 615 23.95 -11.85 14.93
C LEU A 615 25.22 -12.58 14.49
N TRP A 616 25.51 -13.70 15.15
CA TRP A 616 26.65 -14.56 14.87
C TRP A 616 26.21 -16.00 14.64
N GLN A 617 26.89 -16.70 13.75
CA GLN A 617 26.70 -18.14 13.52
C GLN A 617 28.05 -18.74 13.14
N ASP A 618 28.36 -19.93 13.68
CA ASP A 618 29.61 -20.66 13.43
C ASP A 618 30.88 -19.80 13.61
N GLY A 619 30.89 -18.93 14.62
CA GLY A 619 32.01 -18.04 14.93
C GLY A 619 32.16 -16.83 14.01
N ARG A 620 31.25 -16.62 13.05
CA ARG A 620 31.24 -15.49 12.12
C ARG A 620 30.08 -14.53 12.42
N ARG A 621 30.37 -13.22 12.40
CA ARG A 621 29.34 -12.17 12.45
C ARG A 621 28.61 -12.09 11.11
N LEU A 622 27.30 -12.26 11.14
CA LEU A 622 26.43 -12.19 9.96
C LEU A 622 26.00 -10.75 9.67
N ALA A 623 25.45 -10.08 10.68
CA ALA A 623 24.92 -8.72 10.56
C ALA A 623 24.92 -7.99 11.91
N THR A 624 24.79 -6.67 11.87
CA THR A 624 24.66 -5.79 13.04
C THR A 624 23.47 -4.86 12.80
N ARG A 625 22.67 -4.63 13.84
CA ARG A 625 21.53 -3.70 13.78
C ARG A 625 21.41 -2.91 15.08
N VAL A 626 20.92 -1.68 14.95
CA VAL A 626 20.50 -0.83 16.07
C VAL A 626 18.98 -0.98 16.22
N LEU A 627 18.52 -1.32 17.42
CA LEU A 627 17.11 -1.34 17.79
C LEU A 627 16.77 -0.09 18.60
N GLY A 628 15.54 0.39 18.46
CA GLY A 628 15.07 1.66 19.03
C GLY A 628 15.51 2.90 18.23
N PRO A 629 15.19 4.12 18.71
CA PRO A 629 14.32 4.40 19.84
C PRO A 629 12.85 4.16 19.52
N LEU A 630 12.07 3.89 20.58
CA LEU A 630 10.62 3.77 20.52
C LEU A 630 10.03 5.13 20.93
N THR A 631 9.17 5.70 20.09
CA THR A 631 8.61 7.05 20.33
C THR A 631 7.22 7.01 20.98
N HIS A 632 6.46 5.94 20.76
CA HIS A 632 5.13 5.71 21.34
C HIS A 632 4.96 4.24 21.77
N PRO A 633 5.65 3.81 22.85
CA PRO A 633 5.64 2.41 23.26
C PRO A 633 4.25 1.86 23.63
N GLN A 634 3.31 2.73 23.97
CA GLN A 634 1.91 2.37 24.24
C GLN A 634 1.12 1.88 23.01
N TRP A 635 1.64 2.07 21.79
CA TRP A 635 1.00 1.70 20.50
C TRP A 635 1.78 0.62 19.74
N LEU A 636 2.80 0.04 20.38
CA LEU A 636 3.73 -0.90 19.78
C LEU A 636 3.09 -2.14 19.13
N PRO A 637 2.11 -2.83 19.74
CA PRO A 637 1.53 -4.03 19.11
C PRO A 637 0.84 -3.77 17.77
N GLU A 638 0.39 -2.55 17.51
CA GLU A 638 -0.37 -2.16 16.34
C GLU A 638 0.42 -1.26 15.36
N ASP A 639 1.45 -0.53 15.81
CA ASP A 639 2.31 0.32 14.97
C ASP A 639 3.45 -0.48 14.30
N SER A 640 3.24 -0.87 13.03
CA SER A 640 4.21 -1.64 12.26
C SER A 640 5.58 -0.95 12.11
N ALA A 641 5.61 0.39 12.04
CA ALA A 641 6.85 1.14 11.91
C ALA A 641 7.64 1.14 13.23
N GLN A 642 6.97 1.25 14.37
CA GLN A 642 7.61 1.11 15.68
C GLN A 642 8.08 -0.32 15.93
N ARG A 643 7.28 -1.34 15.58
CA ARG A 643 7.71 -2.75 15.67
C ARG A 643 8.99 -2.97 14.87
N ALA A 644 9.04 -2.50 13.63
CA ALA A 644 10.23 -2.62 12.78
C ALA A 644 11.49 -1.92 13.37
N ARG A 645 11.33 -0.95 14.27
CA ARG A 645 12.43 -0.34 15.03
C ARG A 645 12.76 -1.12 16.31
N ALA A 646 11.75 -1.70 16.96
CA ALA A 646 11.89 -2.42 18.22
C ALA A 646 12.53 -3.81 18.04
N LEU A 647 12.30 -4.43 16.89
CA LEU A 647 12.58 -5.85 16.66
C LEU A 647 13.37 -6.09 15.39
N TRP A 648 14.11 -7.19 15.35
CA TRP A 648 14.86 -7.62 14.19
C TRP A 648 14.79 -9.12 14.01
N ILE A 649 14.16 -9.55 12.92
CA ILE A 649 14.16 -10.93 12.45
C ILE A 649 15.22 -11.06 11.36
N ASP A 650 16.13 -12.03 11.51
CA ASP A 650 17.10 -12.44 10.49
C ASP A 650 17.17 -13.97 10.46
N GLY A 651 16.73 -14.57 9.36
CA GLY A 651 16.59 -16.02 9.25
C GLY A 651 15.67 -16.60 10.34
N SER A 652 16.19 -17.52 11.14
CA SER A 652 15.46 -18.19 12.22
C SER A 652 15.67 -17.56 13.60
N THR A 653 16.22 -16.36 13.68
CA THR A 653 16.48 -15.67 14.95
C THR A 653 15.81 -14.32 14.96
N GLU A 654 15.23 -13.97 16.11
CA GLU A 654 14.65 -12.65 16.36
C GLU A 654 15.23 -12.06 17.64
N VAL A 655 15.47 -10.74 17.63
CA VAL A 655 15.85 -9.97 18.82
C VAL A 655 15.04 -8.67 18.90
N GLU A 656 14.34 -8.48 20.02
CA GLU A 656 13.47 -7.33 20.28
C GLU A 656 13.85 -6.60 21.58
N ILE A 657 13.68 -5.27 21.59
CA ILE A 657 13.53 -4.51 22.83
C ILE A 657 12.16 -4.85 23.39
N ALA A 658 12.13 -5.45 24.58
CA ALA A 658 10.92 -5.93 25.20
C ALA A 658 10.24 -4.80 26.01
N PRO A 659 9.12 -4.23 25.53
CA PRO A 659 8.41 -3.21 26.27
C PRO A 659 7.94 -3.77 27.60
N ASN A 660 8.17 -3.04 28.68
CA ASN A 660 7.83 -3.46 30.04
C ASN A 660 7.06 -2.35 30.76
N PRO A 661 5.77 -2.54 31.10
CA PRO A 661 4.96 -1.54 31.78
C PRO A 661 5.21 -1.44 33.28
N VAL A 662 6.01 -2.35 33.85
CA VAL A 662 6.32 -2.42 35.28
C VAL A 662 7.71 -1.87 35.59
N ALA A 663 8.60 -1.84 34.60
CA ALA A 663 9.96 -1.33 34.72
C ALA A 663 10.43 -0.73 33.39
N ASP A 664 11.27 0.30 33.42
CA ASP A 664 11.78 0.96 32.22
C ASP A 664 12.50 -0.04 31.29
N GLU A 665 12.37 0.13 29.97
CA GLU A 665 13.07 -0.73 28.99
C GLU A 665 14.60 -0.68 29.19
N PHE A 666 15.11 0.41 29.76
CA PHE A 666 16.51 0.61 30.09
C PHE A 666 16.70 0.79 31.60
N GLN A 667 17.61 0.00 32.19
CA GLN A 667 18.01 0.10 33.59
C GLN A 667 19.51 0.30 33.70
N GLY A 668 19.93 1.52 34.01
CA GLY A 668 21.35 1.88 34.00
C GLY A 668 21.94 1.63 32.60
N SER A 669 23.00 0.83 32.50
CA SER A 669 23.65 0.43 31.24
C SER A 669 23.09 -0.86 30.62
N ARG A 670 21.89 -1.31 31.05
CA ARG A 670 21.24 -2.54 30.58
C ARG A 670 19.93 -2.24 29.88
N VAL A 671 19.53 -3.11 28.97
CA VAL A 671 18.27 -3.03 28.21
C VAL A 671 17.50 -4.34 28.33
N HIS A 672 16.19 -4.28 28.48
CA HIS A 672 15.33 -5.45 28.51
C HIS A 672 15.14 -6.00 27.09
N LEU A 673 15.73 -7.17 26.81
CA LEU A 673 15.64 -7.83 25.51
C LEU A 673 14.82 -9.12 25.61
N ARG A 674 14.17 -9.46 24.50
CA ARG A 674 13.80 -10.83 24.19
C ARG A 674 14.52 -11.30 22.96
N VAL A 675 14.90 -12.57 22.98
CA VAL A 675 15.54 -13.23 21.85
C VAL A 675 14.83 -14.55 21.61
N TYR A 676 14.42 -14.78 20.36
CA TYR A 676 13.78 -16.01 19.93
C TYR A 676 14.68 -16.77 18.96
N GLY A 677 14.75 -18.08 19.13
CA GLY A 677 15.35 -19.01 18.17
C GLY A 677 14.29 -19.72 17.34
N GLN A 678 14.70 -20.41 16.28
CA GLN A 678 13.81 -21.23 15.44
C GLN A 678 12.55 -20.50 14.94
N VAL A 679 12.68 -19.19 14.70
CA VAL A 679 11.61 -18.35 14.18
C VAL A 679 11.20 -18.84 12.79
N SER A 680 9.91 -19.03 12.58
CA SER A 680 9.32 -19.47 11.33
C SER A 680 8.28 -18.46 10.87
N GLU A 681 8.34 -18.08 9.60
CA GLU A 681 7.34 -17.25 8.95
C GLU A 681 6.22 -18.11 8.38
N LEU A 682 4.97 -17.74 8.66
CA LEU A 682 3.76 -18.32 8.08
C LEU A 682 3.11 -17.28 7.18
N THR A 683 2.89 -17.66 5.92
CA THR A 683 2.24 -16.79 4.93
C THR A 683 0.80 -17.23 4.69
N SER A 684 -0.15 -16.31 4.79
CA SER A 684 -1.56 -16.58 4.55
C SER A 684 -1.79 -17.10 3.13
N GLY A 685 -2.53 -18.22 3.02
CA GLY A 685 -2.75 -18.91 1.74
C GLY A 685 -1.57 -19.77 1.27
N GLN A 686 -0.58 -20.01 2.13
CA GLN A 686 0.50 -20.97 1.88
C GLN A 686 0.49 -22.07 2.95
N PRO A 687 1.13 -23.22 2.70
CA PRO A 687 1.24 -24.28 3.69
C PRO A 687 1.90 -23.79 4.98
N ALA A 688 1.20 -24.01 6.10
CA ALA A 688 1.51 -23.41 7.40
C ALA A 688 2.90 -23.69 7.93
N LEU A 689 3.39 -24.90 7.76
CA LEU A 689 4.53 -25.44 8.49
C LEU A 689 5.15 -26.58 7.65
N PRO A 690 6.44 -26.93 7.83
CA PRO A 690 7.06 -28.02 7.07
C PRO A 690 6.35 -29.39 7.22
N PHE A 691 5.46 -29.53 8.20
CA PHE A 691 4.75 -30.77 8.55
C PHE A 691 3.26 -30.83 8.10
N SER A 692 2.75 -29.84 7.36
CA SER A 692 1.34 -29.84 6.91
C SER A 692 1.15 -29.38 5.46
N ARG A 693 1.87 -29.99 4.50
CA ARG A 693 1.82 -29.64 3.06
C ARG A 693 0.45 -29.76 2.38
N ARG A 694 -0.57 -30.31 3.06
CA ARG A 694 -1.95 -30.46 2.54
C ARG A 694 -2.91 -29.38 3.04
N PHE A 695 -2.47 -28.53 3.96
CA PHE A 695 -3.29 -27.50 4.56
C PHE A 695 -2.58 -26.16 4.48
N ASP A 696 -3.33 -25.17 4.03
CA ASP A 696 -2.88 -23.79 3.98
C ASP A 696 -3.23 -23.09 5.29
N TYR A 697 -2.42 -22.11 5.61
CA TYR A 697 -2.54 -21.30 6.81
C TYR A 697 -3.30 -20.01 6.53
N LEU A 698 -3.98 -19.50 7.55
CA LEU A 698 -4.59 -18.19 7.56
C LEU A 698 -4.51 -17.59 8.97
N GLY A 699 -3.85 -16.44 9.08
CA GLY A 699 -3.89 -15.61 10.29
C GLY A 699 -5.23 -14.89 10.38
N LEU A 700 -5.93 -15.03 11.51
CA LEU A 700 -7.23 -14.42 11.73
C LEU A 700 -7.07 -13.12 12.52
N VAL A 701 -7.73 -12.06 12.04
CA VAL A 701 -7.79 -10.77 12.71
C VAL A 701 -9.22 -10.30 12.88
N CYS A 702 -9.46 -9.46 13.89
CA CYS A 702 -10.72 -8.76 14.03
C CYS A 702 -10.78 -7.50 13.14
N PRO A 703 -11.95 -6.87 12.91
CA PRO A 703 -12.12 -5.72 12.03
C PRO A 703 -11.26 -4.50 12.31
N ILE A 704 -10.65 -4.40 13.51
CA ILE A 704 -9.73 -3.33 13.88
C ILE A 704 -8.25 -3.74 13.85
N GLY A 705 -7.95 -4.99 13.45
CA GLY A 705 -6.59 -5.44 13.11
C GLY A 705 -5.92 -6.32 14.16
N HIS A 706 -6.50 -6.48 15.36
CA HIS A 706 -5.92 -7.38 16.36
C HIS A 706 -5.97 -8.81 15.88
N HIS A 707 -4.85 -9.52 15.99
CA HIS A 707 -4.79 -10.96 15.83
C HIS A 707 -5.76 -11.62 16.81
N VAL A 708 -6.50 -12.63 16.34
CA VAL A 708 -7.51 -13.35 17.14
C VAL A 708 -7.33 -14.86 17.11
N GLY A 709 -6.26 -15.35 16.49
CA GLY A 709 -5.96 -16.77 16.34
C GLY A 709 -5.59 -17.11 14.91
N LEU A 710 -5.38 -18.38 14.65
CA LEU A 710 -5.05 -18.87 13.32
C LEU A 710 -5.90 -20.07 12.94
N MET A 711 -5.96 -20.30 11.63
CA MET A 711 -6.71 -21.40 11.04
C MET A 711 -5.87 -22.13 10.01
N LEU A 712 -5.99 -23.45 10.00
CA LEU A 712 -5.51 -24.31 8.93
C LEU A 712 -6.70 -24.82 8.13
N TYR A 713 -6.63 -24.75 6.80
CA TYR A 713 -7.73 -25.18 5.94
C TYR A 713 -7.23 -25.99 4.74
N ASN A 714 -8.11 -26.81 4.17
CA ASN A 714 -7.78 -27.58 2.98
C ASN A 714 -7.95 -26.71 1.71
N PRO A 715 -6.89 -26.42 0.93
CA PRO A 715 -7.02 -25.60 -0.28
C PRO A 715 -7.63 -26.37 -1.46
N LYS A 716 -7.67 -27.71 -1.39
CA LYS A 716 -8.25 -28.60 -2.40
C LYS A 716 -9.32 -29.49 -1.77
N PRO A 717 -10.31 -29.96 -2.54
CA PRO A 717 -11.31 -30.90 -2.05
C PRO A 717 -10.67 -32.18 -1.47
N ILE A 718 -11.25 -32.68 -0.38
CA ILE A 718 -10.88 -33.96 0.25
C ILE A 718 -11.95 -34.98 -0.12
N VAL A 719 -11.53 -36.10 -0.72
CA VAL A 719 -12.42 -37.22 -1.06
C VAL A 719 -12.17 -38.36 -0.08
N LEU A 720 -13.18 -38.69 0.72
CA LEU A 720 -13.14 -39.74 1.73
C LEU A 720 -13.84 -40.99 1.19
N ARG A 721 -13.11 -42.11 1.22
CA ARG A 721 -13.62 -43.43 0.86
C ARG A 721 -13.93 -44.24 2.11
N PRO A 722 -15.00 -45.04 2.15
CA PRO A 722 -15.29 -45.91 3.27
C PRO A 722 -14.08 -46.78 3.68
N GLY A 723 -13.80 -46.84 4.99
CA GLY A 723 -12.71 -47.63 5.58
C GLY A 723 -11.30 -47.04 5.45
N VAL A 724 -11.11 -45.94 4.72
CA VAL A 724 -9.79 -45.30 4.55
C VAL A 724 -9.65 -44.10 5.49
N PRO A 725 -8.75 -44.14 6.49
CA PRO A 725 -8.58 -43.04 7.42
C PRO A 725 -7.88 -41.85 6.74
N PHE A 726 -8.51 -40.69 6.80
CA PHE A 726 -7.88 -39.41 6.47
C PHE A 726 -7.16 -38.85 7.69
N ARG A 727 -5.92 -38.39 7.53
CA ARG A 727 -5.14 -37.74 8.59
C ARG A 727 -5.29 -36.21 8.46
N GLY A 728 -5.69 -35.57 9.55
CA GLY A 728 -5.73 -34.10 9.68
C GLY A 728 -4.33 -33.47 9.67
N PRO A 729 -4.22 -32.15 9.88
CA PRO A 729 -2.95 -31.43 9.91
C PRO A 729 -1.95 -32.08 10.87
N ALA A 730 -0.72 -32.34 10.41
CA ALA A 730 0.32 -33.10 11.13
C ALA A 730 -0.12 -34.46 11.72
N GLY A 731 -1.25 -35.02 11.28
CA GLY A 731 -1.84 -36.22 11.86
C GLY A 731 -2.50 -36.02 13.23
N TYR A 732 -2.85 -34.79 13.60
CA TYR A 732 -3.38 -34.44 14.93
C TYR A 732 -4.75 -35.06 15.25
N PHE A 733 -5.50 -35.44 14.22
CA PHE A 733 -6.68 -36.30 14.32
C PHE A 733 -6.80 -37.16 13.06
N THR A 734 -7.63 -38.19 13.13
CA THR A 734 -8.08 -38.97 11.97
C THR A 734 -9.58 -38.82 11.76
N LEU A 735 -10.00 -38.82 10.50
CA LEU A 735 -11.39 -38.85 10.06
C LEU A 735 -11.59 -40.05 9.13
N THR A 736 -12.46 -40.96 9.50
CA THR A 736 -12.76 -42.16 8.71
C THR A 736 -14.23 -42.19 8.39
N VAL A 737 -14.60 -42.32 7.10
CA VAL A 737 -15.97 -42.69 6.75
C VAL A 737 -16.08 -44.20 6.96
N ASP A 738 -16.94 -44.65 7.85
CA ASP A 738 -17.08 -46.08 8.17
C ASP A 738 -18.05 -46.75 7.20
N ARG A 739 -19.16 -46.08 6.87
CA ARG A 739 -20.20 -46.60 5.98
C ARG A 739 -20.97 -45.47 5.30
N ILE A 740 -21.36 -45.69 4.05
CA ILE A 740 -22.32 -44.87 3.31
C ILE A 740 -23.48 -45.78 2.87
N ALA A 741 -24.72 -45.40 3.19
CA ALA A 741 -25.93 -46.09 2.81
C ALA A 741 -26.98 -45.07 2.35
N GLY A 742 -27.03 -44.80 1.04
CA GLY A 742 -27.84 -43.70 0.49
C GLY A 742 -27.35 -42.36 1.04
N ARG A 743 -28.24 -41.62 1.72
CA ARG A 743 -27.91 -40.35 2.40
C ARG A 743 -27.37 -40.56 3.82
N THR A 744 -27.40 -41.78 4.33
CA THR A 744 -26.91 -42.11 5.67
C THR A 744 -25.40 -42.34 5.64
N VAL A 745 -24.65 -41.58 6.44
CA VAL A 745 -23.20 -41.70 6.57
C VAL A 745 -22.85 -41.95 8.02
N THR A 746 -22.12 -43.03 8.28
CA THR A 746 -21.45 -43.28 9.57
C THR A 746 -19.98 -42.94 9.42
N TYR A 747 -19.44 -42.12 10.31
CA TYR A 747 -18.04 -41.70 10.28
C TYR A 747 -17.48 -41.52 11.69
N THR A 748 -16.17 -41.66 11.81
CA THR A 748 -15.43 -41.65 13.06
C THR A 748 -14.33 -40.59 13.04
N LEU A 749 -14.28 -39.78 14.11
CA LEU A 749 -13.16 -38.89 14.44
C LEU A 749 -12.38 -39.50 15.62
N ALA A 750 -11.05 -39.54 15.54
CA ALA A 750 -10.22 -40.10 16.61
C ALA A 750 -8.86 -39.40 16.75
N ASN A 751 -8.28 -39.41 17.94
CA ASN A 751 -6.86 -39.06 18.12
C ASN A 751 -6.03 -40.32 17.84
N PRO A 752 -5.17 -40.34 16.80
CA PRO A 752 -4.37 -41.52 16.48
C PRO A 752 -3.27 -41.83 17.49
N ALA A 753 -2.92 -40.91 18.39
CA ALA A 753 -1.87 -41.09 19.40
C ALA A 753 -2.36 -41.74 20.70
N GLU A 754 -3.67 -41.83 20.93
CA GLU A 754 -4.25 -42.34 22.19
C GLU A 754 -4.83 -43.76 22.00
N PRO A 755 -4.66 -44.67 22.98
CA PRO A 755 -5.24 -46.02 22.94
C PRO A 755 -6.78 -46.02 22.93
N ALA A 756 -7.36 -47.05 22.33
CA ALA A 756 -8.80 -47.30 22.43
C ALA A 756 -9.20 -47.53 23.91
N GLY A 757 -10.25 -46.85 24.37
CA GLY A 757 -10.77 -46.98 25.74
C GLY A 757 -10.54 -45.76 26.64
N VAL A 758 -9.73 -44.77 26.20
CA VAL A 758 -9.64 -43.47 26.87
C VAL A 758 -10.89 -42.65 26.53
N ALA A 759 -11.54 -42.07 27.54
CA ALA A 759 -12.70 -41.19 27.33
C ALA A 759 -12.36 -40.08 26.33
N TYR A 760 -13.27 -39.78 25.40
CA TYR A 760 -13.11 -38.74 24.37
C TYR A 760 -11.95 -38.94 23.38
N SER A 761 -11.35 -40.13 23.30
CA SER A 761 -10.32 -40.46 22.29
C SER A 761 -10.90 -40.71 20.89
N ARG A 762 -12.20 -41.03 20.81
CA ARG A 762 -12.91 -41.37 19.58
C ARG A 762 -14.39 -40.99 19.69
N TYR A 763 -14.93 -40.47 18.60
CA TYR A 763 -16.38 -40.27 18.40
C TYR A 763 -16.82 -40.87 17.08
N THR A 764 -17.92 -41.61 17.10
CA THR A 764 -18.56 -42.15 15.88
C THR A 764 -19.94 -41.54 15.77
N PHE A 765 -20.24 -40.95 14.62
CA PHE A 765 -21.50 -40.28 14.33
C PHE A 765 -22.21 -40.99 13.18
N THR A 766 -23.54 -40.95 13.17
CA THR A 766 -24.35 -41.36 12.03
C THR A 766 -25.29 -40.23 11.66
N LYS A 767 -25.17 -39.70 10.43
CA LYS A 767 -26.01 -38.63 9.88
C LYS A 767 -26.84 -39.14 8.72
N GLN A 768 -28.07 -38.65 8.57
CA GLN A 768 -29.00 -39.05 7.49
C GLN A 768 -29.13 -37.97 6.39
N ASP A 769 -28.39 -36.86 6.53
CA ASP A 769 -28.55 -35.66 5.72
C ASP A 769 -27.64 -35.62 4.48
N GLY A 770 -26.97 -36.74 4.15
CA GLY A 770 -26.08 -36.84 3.00
C GLY A 770 -24.80 -36.00 3.14
N ASN A 771 -24.37 -35.69 4.35
CA ASN A 771 -23.14 -34.96 4.67
C ASN A 771 -22.53 -35.41 6.01
N ILE A 772 -21.33 -34.92 6.34
CA ILE A 772 -20.60 -35.17 7.60
C ILE A 772 -20.22 -33.88 8.32
N ASP A 773 -20.95 -32.79 8.07
CA ASP A 773 -20.65 -31.49 8.70
C ASP A 773 -20.63 -31.63 10.22
N THR A 774 -19.59 -31.06 10.85
CA THR A 774 -19.20 -31.33 12.24
C THR A 774 -18.57 -30.08 12.85
N LEU A 775 -18.85 -29.84 14.13
CA LEU A 775 -18.18 -28.87 14.99
C LEU A 775 -17.49 -29.63 16.12
N GLY A 776 -16.20 -29.38 16.34
CA GLY A 776 -15.41 -30.05 17.35
C GLY A 776 -14.61 -29.06 18.18
N GLY A 777 -14.46 -29.34 19.47
CA GLY A 777 -13.69 -28.53 20.41
C GLY A 777 -14.50 -27.43 21.08
N GLN A 778 -13.83 -26.57 21.85
CA GLN A 778 -14.47 -25.50 22.60
C GLN A 778 -13.87 -24.12 22.30
N GLY A 779 -14.27 -23.12 23.10
CA GLY A 779 -13.77 -21.77 22.99
C GLY A 779 -14.55 -20.93 21.98
N ARG A 780 -14.21 -19.64 21.90
CA ARG A 780 -15.09 -18.63 21.27
C ARG A 780 -15.32 -18.83 19.77
N ASP A 781 -14.45 -19.51 19.02
CA ASP A 781 -14.60 -19.78 17.59
C ASP A 781 -15.77 -20.71 17.34
N ILE A 782 -15.77 -21.85 18.04
CA ILE A 782 -16.85 -22.83 17.97
C ILE A 782 -18.15 -22.21 18.50
N TYR A 783 -18.12 -21.50 19.64
CA TYR A 783 -19.31 -20.81 20.15
C TYR A 783 -19.86 -19.74 19.20
N GLY A 784 -18.99 -18.94 18.59
CA GLY A 784 -19.36 -17.89 17.63
C GLY A 784 -19.99 -18.47 16.36
N LEU A 785 -19.48 -19.61 15.90
CA LEU A 785 -20.06 -20.33 14.77
C LEU A 785 -21.43 -20.92 15.10
N ILE A 786 -21.61 -21.51 16.28
CA ILE A 786 -22.92 -21.99 16.76
C ILE A 786 -23.94 -20.85 16.83
N ALA A 787 -23.53 -19.69 17.36
CA ALA A 787 -24.37 -18.50 17.40
C ALA A 787 -24.75 -18.03 15.99
N THR A 788 -23.80 -18.05 15.05
CA THR A 788 -24.02 -17.71 13.63
C THR A 788 -25.02 -18.66 12.98
N LEU A 789 -24.88 -19.97 13.19
CA LEU A 789 -25.79 -20.99 12.66
C LEU A 789 -27.21 -20.82 13.21
N THR A 790 -27.32 -20.56 14.51
CA THR A 790 -28.61 -20.30 15.18
C THR A 790 -29.32 -19.08 14.58
N ALA A 791 -28.57 -17.99 14.36
CA ALA A 791 -29.11 -16.78 13.74
C ALA A 791 -29.49 -16.99 12.26
N THR A 792 -28.75 -17.82 11.53
CA THR A 792 -28.93 -18.01 10.08
C THR A 792 -30.07 -18.97 9.75
N TYR A 793 -30.21 -20.08 10.47
CA TYR A 793 -31.19 -21.12 10.16
C TYR A 793 -32.51 -20.99 10.95
N GLY A 794 -32.74 -19.87 11.64
CA GLY A 794 -34.01 -19.57 12.31
C GLY A 794 -34.38 -20.54 13.44
N GLY A 795 -33.38 -21.14 14.09
CA GLY A 795 -33.56 -22.24 15.04
C GLY A 795 -34.12 -21.81 16.39
N ASN A 796 -35.06 -22.62 16.89
CA ASN A 796 -35.71 -22.56 18.20
C ASN A 796 -34.73 -22.24 19.35
N PRO A 797 -34.98 -21.19 20.17
CA PRO A 797 -34.17 -20.83 21.35
C PRO A 797 -33.85 -21.99 22.30
N ALA A 798 -34.69 -23.03 22.31
CA ALA A 798 -34.48 -24.26 23.08
C ALA A 798 -33.22 -25.04 22.64
N PHE A 799 -32.87 -25.08 21.34
CA PHE A 799 -31.65 -25.75 20.87
C PHE A 799 -30.40 -25.01 21.34
N ALA A 800 -30.40 -23.67 21.30
CA ALA A 800 -29.33 -22.87 21.86
C ALA A 800 -29.24 -23.02 23.39
N GLN A 801 -30.37 -23.10 24.09
CA GLN A 801 -30.40 -23.32 25.54
C GLN A 801 -29.97 -24.72 25.98
N ASP A 802 -30.42 -25.80 25.33
CA ASP A 802 -30.01 -27.18 25.61
C ASP A 802 -28.52 -27.39 25.31
N PHE A 803 -28.03 -26.74 24.25
CA PHE A 803 -26.62 -26.79 23.89
C PHE A 803 -25.76 -25.96 24.86
N LEU A 804 -26.22 -24.78 25.29
CA LEU A 804 -25.51 -23.94 26.26
C LEU A 804 -25.56 -24.50 27.69
N SER A 805 -26.61 -25.22 28.06
CA SER A 805 -26.78 -25.83 29.40
C SER A 805 -25.88 -27.06 29.61
N GLN A 806 -25.58 -27.81 28.55
CA GLN A 806 -24.67 -28.96 28.59
C GLN A 806 -23.18 -28.58 28.69
N VAL A 807 -22.82 -27.36 28.27
CA VAL A 807 -21.42 -26.93 28.14
C VAL A 807 -21.01 -25.91 29.22
N TRP A 808 -21.96 -25.26 29.91
CA TRP A 808 -21.68 -24.29 30.97
C TRP A 808 -22.63 -24.37 32.18
N PRO A 809 -22.41 -25.27 33.15
CA PRO A 809 -23.16 -25.28 34.40
C PRO A 809 -22.64 -24.16 35.31
N GLY A 810 -23.19 -22.94 35.22
CA GLY A 810 -22.97 -21.88 36.22
C GLY A 810 -22.67 -20.46 35.73
N GLY A 811 -22.86 -20.15 34.45
CA GLY A 811 -22.58 -18.82 33.88
C GLY A 811 -23.86 -18.01 33.75
N ASN A 812 -24.06 -17.02 34.61
CA ASN A 812 -25.22 -16.13 34.54
C ASN A 812 -25.29 -15.41 33.19
N TYR A 813 -26.21 -15.86 32.34
CA TYR A 813 -26.60 -15.23 31.08
C TYR A 813 -27.42 -13.97 31.39
N ARG A 814 -26.78 -12.88 31.82
CA ARG A 814 -27.46 -11.59 31.97
C ARG A 814 -27.69 -10.99 30.60
N THR A 815 -28.91 -11.19 30.10
CA THR A 815 -29.49 -10.39 29.02
C THR A 815 -29.44 -8.91 29.42
N GLY A 816 -28.73 -8.11 28.64
CA GLY A 816 -28.72 -6.66 28.85
C GLY A 816 -30.08 -6.07 28.53
N HIS A 817 -30.92 -5.91 29.55
CA HIS A 817 -31.78 -4.75 29.88
C HIS A 817 -32.44 -5.05 31.22
N GLY A 818 -32.31 -4.15 32.19
CA GLY A 818 -32.67 -4.38 33.58
C GLY A 818 -34.14 -4.80 33.80
N ALA A 819 -34.31 -5.76 34.69
CA ALA A 819 -35.52 -5.93 35.50
C ALA A 819 -35.05 -6.09 36.97
N PRO A 820 -35.73 -5.45 37.94
CA PRO A 820 -35.25 -5.37 39.32
C PRO A 820 -35.32 -6.73 40.02
N ALA A 821 -34.45 -6.90 41.02
CA ALA A 821 -34.33 -8.12 41.80
C ALA A 821 -35.66 -8.52 42.48
N PRO A 822 -36.06 -9.80 42.47
CA PRO A 822 -37.06 -10.29 43.40
C PRO A 822 -36.43 -10.40 44.79
N VAL A 823 -37.06 -9.71 45.72
CA VAL A 823 -36.90 -9.77 47.17
C VAL A 823 -37.04 -11.23 47.63
N THR A 824 -36.18 -11.63 48.57
CA THR A 824 -36.27 -12.86 49.36
C THR A 824 -37.59 -12.93 50.14
N GLY A 825 -38.22 -14.10 50.21
CA GLY A 825 -39.27 -14.32 51.21
C GLY A 825 -40.00 -15.65 51.07
N SER A 826 -39.78 -16.51 52.09
CA SER A 826 -40.46 -17.75 52.51
C SER A 826 -40.49 -18.94 51.54
#